data_AF-I1S7H6-F1
#
_entry.id   AF-I1S7H6-F1
#
_cell.length_a   1.000
_cell.length_b   1.000
_cell.length_c   1.000
_cell.angle_alpha   90.00
_cell.angle_beta   90.00
_cell.angle_gamma   90.00
#
_symmetry.space_group_name_H-M   'P 1'
#
loop_
_entity.id
_entity.type
_entity.pdbx_description
1 polymer ?
#
loop_
_entity_poly.entity_id
_entity_poly.type
_entity_poly.pdbx_seq_one_letter_code
_entity_poly.pdbx_strand_id
1 'polypeptide(L)'
;MLDRPPIRIGNVSGATGDHPHAMSRMVRTGNVNVITGDWLSEMNIAWNAITKQEVDPNLGYENGFFEQLDECLDDIMQRDIRVVTNAGALNTDALYDKVRDLCEKRGYGDAIIAKVLGDDVSDVVMKGDVRVTHLDHPEQTLETWGFTSCCATAYIGCWGIVQALRAGARIVICGRCTDASPVMGAAAWYHGWREDQYEELAGSLLGAHLIECGPYVVGANFSGFKDFLPELVDIAFPIAEIDPRGRCIIGRTGEGGGRVTKETVTAQLLYELQGHLYLNPDVVADLSGVRVEQESPNRVSVSCVKGFPPPPTAKVMVAAKGGFQAEATFYINGLDVAEKAAMMKAQLAHMFKDANFSRLSIELYGTPADNPTSQQAGTVSLRVFAQARRKEDIEASKFKVPIYALRMQSYPGYHMNLDFRTMVPKPFMEMFPALMPVSAIDHRVVMSTGTTHRVEAPTQTAKYPIVRPSTETHGPVDMLTFGPTEWAPLGSIVHARSGDKGDNSNVGFFVRNDDEYAWLRNLLTVSKLKQLFGDDWFKMNPDRRVERVEFPGINAVHFRVLDNLNGGIASSDRIDGLGKGIGEYLRSRYVDVPKAQNDSHSKQVWTLQYIQDCASSCYTYNLLHSSTISSSTAFSPTSPPTPSSCNA
;
A
#
# COMPACT_ATOMS: atom_id res chain seq x y z
N MET A 1 0.44 -24.44 29.55
CA MET A 1 1.54 -23.83 28.77
C MET A 1 1.66 -22.42 29.27
N LEU A 2 2.86 -21.97 29.65
CA LEU A 2 3.08 -20.54 29.90
C LEU A 2 2.96 -19.86 28.53
N ASP A 3 2.04 -18.91 28.39
CA ASP A 3 1.84 -18.18 27.13
C ASP A 3 3.17 -17.51 26.74
N ARG A 4 3.64 -17.77 25.51
CA ARG A 4 4.85 -17.13 24.99
C ARG A 4 4.64 -15.61 24.96
N PRO A 5 5.68 -14.80 25.24
CA PRO A 5 5.56 -13.35 25.11
C PRO A 5 5.24 -12.97 23.66
N PRO A 6 4.75 -11.74 23.38
CA PRO A 6 4.55 -11.29 22.02
C PRO A 6 5.82 -11.41 21.18
N ILE A 7 5.69 -11.93 19.95
CA ILE A 7 6.79 -11.93 18.99
C ILE A 7 7.06 -10.50 18.54
N ARG A 8 8.34 -10.11 18.48
CA ARG A 8 8.77 -8.82 17.94
C ARG A 8 9.32 -9.01 16.53
N ILE A 9 8.67 -8.41 15.55
CA ILE A 9 9.00 -8.54 14.12
C ILE A 9 9.36 -7.15 13.58
N GLY A 10 10.57 -6.98 13.08
CA GLY A 10 11.03 -5.72 12.50
C GLY A 10 11.07 -5.79 10.98
N ASN A 11 10.55 -4.77 10.28
CA ASN A 11 10.64 -4.69 8.83
C ASN A 11 11.77 -3.73 8.41
N VAL A 12 12.59 -4.15 7.44
CA VAL A 12 13.80 -3.42 7.00
C VAL A 12 13.76 -2.95 5.54
N SER A 13 12.64 -3.15 4.85
CA SER A 13 12.46 -2.70 3.46
C SER A 13 10.98 -2.64 3.11
N GLY A 14 10.54 -1.53 2.52
CA GLY A 14 9.20 -1.42 1.91
C GLY A 14 9.18 -1.26 0.40
N ALA A 15 10.34 -1.32 -0.26
CA ALA A 15 10.47 -1.25 -1.71
C ALA A 15 11.89 -1.67 -2.14
N THR A 16 12.08 -1.97 -3.44
CA THR A 16 13.43 -2.06 -3.99
C THR A 16 14.22 -0.78 -3.72
N GLY A 17 15.50 -0.90 -3.41
CA GLY A 17 16.38 0.25 -3.19
C GLY A 17 16.00 1.14 -1.99
N ASP A 18 15.22 0.63 -1.03
CA ASP A 18 15.04 1.26 0.28
C ASP A 18 16.39 1.37 1.04
N HIS A 19 16.37 1.84 2.28
CA HIS A 19 17.58 2.23 3.00
C HIS A 19 18.62 1.11 3.14
N PRO A 20 19.87 1.30 2.67
CA PRO A 20 20.88 0.25 2.59
C PRO A 20 21.33 -0.29 3.96
N HIS A 21 21.18 0.48 5.04
CA HIS A 21 21.57 0.06 6.40
C HIS A 21 20.39 -0.24 7.34
N ALA A 22 19.19 -0.46 6.79
CA ALA A 22 18.00 -0.72 7.60
C ALA A 22 18.15 -1.99 8.46
N MET A 23 18.68 -3.07 7.88
CA MET A 23 18.90 -4.34 8.60
C MET A 23 19.91 -4.19 9.74
N SER A 24 21.04 -3.53 9.49
CA SER A 24 22.05 -3.19 10.50
C SER A 24 21.44 -2.38 11.66
N ARG A 25 20.64 -1.34 11.35
CA ARG A 25 19.91 -0.56 12.38
C ARG A 25 18.96 -1.42 13.21
N MET A 26 18.21 -2.31 12.56
CA MET A 26 17.27 -3.23 13.20
C MET A 26 17.96 -4.22 14.14
N VAL A 27 19.09 -4.79 13.71
CA VAL A 27 19.91 -5.70 14.53
C VAL A 27 20.45 -4.98 15.78
N ARG A 28 20.92 -3.73 15.64
CA ARG A 28 21.48 -2.97 16.77
C ARG A 28 20.44 -2.53 17.79
N THR A 29 19.31 -1.99 17.34
CA THR A 29 18.37 -1.22 18.20
C THR A 29 16.91 -1.69 18.14
N GLY A 30 16.59 -2.71 17.33
CA GLY A 30 15.22 -3.19 17.18
C GLY A 30 14.76 -4.13 18.31
N ASN A 31 15.67 -4.91 18.88
CA ASN A 31 15.34 -5.97 19.85
C ASN A 31 14.23 -6.89 19.29
N VAL A 32 14.48 -7.53 18.15
CA VAL A 32 13.48 -8.33 17.42
C VAL A 32 13.82 -9.82 17.44
N ASN A 33 12.79 -10.66 17.36
CA ASN A 33 12.96 -12.10 17.16
C ASN A 33 13.15 -12.43 15.69
N VAL A 34 12.48 -11.68 14.81
CA VAL A 34 12.48 -11.89 13.37
C VAL A 34 12.65 -10.58 12.64
N ILE A 35 13.52 -10.59 11.64
CA ILE A 35 13.65 -9.51 10.65
C ILE A 35 12.93 -9.94 9.38
N THR A 36 12.08 -9.06 8.87
CA THR A 36 11.40 -9.20 7.58
C THR A 36 11.75 -8.05 6.66
N GLY A 37 11.43 -8.17 5.38
CA GLY A 37 11.41 -7.02 4.47
C GLY A 37 10.65 -7.36 3.19
N ASP A 38 10.10 -6.33 2.57
CA ASP A 38 9.45 -6.36 1.28
C ASP A 38 10.27 -5.56 0.26
N TRP A 39 10.69 -6.22 -0.81
CA TRP A 39 11.42 -5.59 -1.92
C TRP A 39 10.59 -5.55 -3.22
N LEU A 40 9.36 -6.05 -3.22
CA LEU A 40 8.65 -6.39 -4.44
C LEU A 40 7.39 -5.55 -4.68
N SER A 41 7.44 -4.73 -5.73
CA SER A 41 6.23 -4.22 -6.40
C SER A 41 5.95 -4.99 -7.70
N GLU A 42 4.76 -4.83 -8.27
CA GLU A 42 4.45 -5.35 -9.60
C GLU A 42 5.43 -4.83 -10.67
N MET A 43 5.92 -3.59 -10.56
CA MET A 43 6.92 -3.01 -11.46
C MET A 43 8.25 -3.77 -11.36
N ASN A 44 8.70 -4.09 -10.15
CA ASN A 44 9.98 -4.78 -9.91
C ASN A 44 10.03 -6.16 -10.55
N ILE A 45 8.97 -6.93 -10.38
CA ILE A 45 8.87 -8.28 -10.95
C ILE A 45 8.98 -8.21 -12.48
N ALA A 46 8.31 -7.26 -13.11
CA ALA A 46 8.37 -7.10 -14.56
C ALA A 46 9.79 -6.77 -15.07
N TRP A 47 10.55 -5.94 -14.34
CA TRP A 47 11.96 -5.65 -14.66
C TRP A 47 12.90 -6.83 -14.38
N ASN A 48 12.66 -7.57 -13.30
CA ASN A 48 13.42 -8.78 -12.98
C ASN A 48 13.20 -9.86 -14.05
N ALA A 49 12.01 -9.91 -14.66
CA ALA A 49 11.73 -10.81 -15.78
C ALA A 49 12.59 -10.48 -16.99
N ILE A 50 12.65 -9.19 -17.37
CA ILE A 50 13.53 -8.72 -18.46
C ILE A 50 14.99 -9.04 -18.13
N THR A 51 15.45 -8.74 -16.92
CA THR A 51 16.84 -8.95 -16.50
C THR A 51 17.23 -10.43 -16.59
N LYS A 52 16.40 -11.33 -16.04
CA LYS A 52 16.63 -12.78 -16.08
C LYS A 52 16.62 -13.34 -17.50
N GLN A 53 15.77 -12.81 -18.38
CA GLN A 53 15.63 -13.30 -19.76
C GLN A 53 16.66 -12.75 -20.73
N GLU A 54 17.00 -11.45 -20.62
CA GLU A 54 17.78 -10.73 -21.64
C GLU A 54 19.20 -10.38 -21.19
N VAL A 55 19.50 -10.35 -19.88
CA VAL A 55 20.80 -9.95 -19.34
C VAL A 55 21.59 -11.15 -18.84
N ASP A 56 21.10 -11.84 -17.80
CA ASP A 56 21.77 -13.01 -17.21
C ASP A 56 20.74 -13.89 -16.47
N PRO A 57 20.64 -15.19 -16.77
CA PRO A 57 19.69 -16.11 -16.11
C PRO A 57 19.93 -16.31 -14.61
N ASN A 58 21.09 -15.91 -14.08
CA ASN A 58 21.40 -15.94 -12.65
C ASN A 58 20.97 -14.66 -11.91
N LEU A 59 20.36 -13.69 -12.60
CA LEU A 59 19.80 -12.46 -12.00
C LEU A 59 18.27 -12.53 -11.88
N GLY A 60 17.64 -11.44 -11.47
CA GLY A 60 16.18 -11.36 -11.26
C GLY A 60 15.75 -11.62 -9.81
N TYR A 61 16.66 -11.40 -8.86
CA TYR A 61 16.42 -11.29 -7.42
C TYR A 61 16.89 -9.92 -6.92
N GLU A 62 16.51 -9.55 -5.70
CA GLU A 62 16.80 -8.23 -5.13
C GLU A 62 18.15 -8.22 -4.41
N ASN A 63 19.17 -7.64 -5.06
CA ASN A 63 20.54 -7.64 -4.54
C ASN A 63 20.70 -6.79 -3.25
N GLY A 64 19.86 -5.77 -3.05
CA GLY A 64 19.90 -4.94 -1.84
C GLY A 64 19.67 -5.74 -0.55
N PHE A 65 18.84 -6.79 -0.59
CA PHE A 65 18.70 -7.71 0.54
C PHE A 65 20.01 -8.45 0.83
N PHE A 66 20.67 -8.96 -0.21
CA PHE A 66 21.92 -9.71 -0.06
C PHE A 66 23.02 -8.83 0.57
N GLU A 67 23.14 -7.58 0.12
CA GLU A 67 24.10 -6.61 0.66
C GLU A 67 23.81 -6.30 2.14
N GLN A 68 22.54 -6.08 2.50
CA GLN A 68 22.12 -5.89 3.88
C GLN A 68 22.44 -7.11 4.76
N LEU A 69 22.17 -8.32 4.27
CA LEU A 69 22.45 -9.55 4.98
C LEU A 69 23.96 -9.76 5.19
N ASP A 70 24.78 -9.56 4.16
CA ASP A 70 26.24 -9.68 4.25
C ASP A 70 26.84 -8.70 5.28
N GLU A 71 26.30 -7.49 5.39
CA GLU A 71 26.73 -6.51 6.39
C GLU A 71 26.56 -7.02 7.83
N CYS A 72 25.48 -7.77 8.13
CA CYS A 72 25.07 -8.07 9.51
C CYS A 72 24.84 -9.57 9.81
N LEU A 73 25.26 -10.47 8.91
CA LEU A 73 25.05 -11.92 9.07
C LEU A 73 25.59 -12.45 10.40
N ASP A 74 26.79 -12.01 10.79
CA ASP A 74 27.44 -12.45 12.03
C ASP A 74 26.59 -12.11 13.26
N ASP A 75 26.10 -10.86 13.35
CA ASP A 75 25.25 -10.42 14.45
C ASP A 75 23.89 -11.14 14.46
N ILE A 76 23.29 -11.36 13.28
CA ILE A 76 22.04 -12.12 13.12
C ILE A 76 22.21 -13.55 13.65
N MET A 77 23.32 -14.19 13.29
CA MET A 77 23.60 -15.56 13.71
C MET A 77 23.83 -15.65 15.22
N GLN A 78 24.70 -14.80 15.76
CA GLN A 78 25.04 -14.74 17.20
C GLN A 78 23.84 -14.44 18.09
N ARG A 79 22.91 -13.58 17.64
CA ARG A 79 21.74 -13.16 18.41
C ARG A 79 20.51 -14.07 18.24
N ASP A 80 20.67 -15.19 17.53
CA ASP A 80 19.59 -16.11 17.19
C ASP A 80 18.39 -15.45 16.47
N ILE A 81 18.63 -14.38 15.69
CA ILE A 81 17.59 -13.70 14.92
C ILE A 81 17.24 -14.55 13.69
N ARG A 82 15.95 -14.65 13.37
CA ARG A 82 15.46 -15.27 12.12
C ARG A 82 15.27 -14.19 11.05
N VAL A 83 15.51 -14.55 9.79
CA VAL A 83 15.31 -13.66 8.64
C VAL A 83 14.32 -14.28 7.68
N VAL A 84 13.29 -13.53 7.28
CA VAL A 84 12.31 -13.97 6.28
C VAL A 84 12.15 -12.87 5.23
N THR A 85 12.33 -13.19 3.96
CA THR A 85 12.34 -12.19 2.87
C THR A 85 11.61 -12.67 1.64
N ASN A 86 11.03 -11.74 0.86
CA ASN A 86 10.54 -11.99 -0.51
C ASN A 86 11.53 -11.54 -1.59
N ALA A 87 12.78 -11.20 -1.22
CA ALA A 87 13.82 -10.73 -2.13
C ALA A 87 14.23 -11.75 -3.22
N GLY A 88 13.75 -13.00 -3.17
CA GLY A 88 13.94 -13.96 -4.25
C GLY A 88 13.32 -13.50 -5.57
N ALA A 89 12.29 -12.65 -5.52
CA ALA A 89 11.60 -12.10 -6.68
C ALA A 89 11.25 -13.20 -7.72
N LEU A 90 11.89 -13.20 -8.89
CA LEU A 90 11.71 -14.21 -9.95
C LEU A 90 12.83 -15.26 -10.00
N ASN A 91 13.81 -15.16 -9.12
CA ASN A 91 14.96 -16.06 -9.09
C ASN A 91 15.37 -16.42 -7.66
N THR A 92 14.41 -16.96 -6.92
CA THR A 92 14.57 -17.45 -5.55
C THR A 92 15.72 -18.46 -5.44
N ASP A 93 15.90 -19.32 -6.46
CA ASP A 93 16.99 -20.30 -6.50
C ASP A 93 18.38 -19.64 -6.49
N ALA A 94 18.61 -18.64 -7.36
CA ALA A 94 19.90 -17.97 -7.43
C ALA A 94 20.23 -17.18 -6.15
N LEU A 95 19.25 -16.47 -5.57
CA LEU A 95 19.47 -15.79 -4.29
C LEU A 95 19.74 -16.78 -3.15
N TYR A 96 19.01 -17.89 -3.13
CA TYR A 96 19.21 -18.96 -2.16
C TYR A 96 20.63 -19.54 -2.20
N ASP A 97 21.13 -19.87 -3.40
CA ASP A 97 22.49 -20.39 -3.54
C ASP A 97 23.53 -19.36 -3.10
N LYS A 98 23.33 -18.08 -3.46
CA LYS A 98 24.22 -16.99 -3.04
C LYS A 98 24.26 -16.80 -1.52
N VAL A 99 23.12 -16.92 -0.84
CA VAL A 99 23.03 -16.83 0.63
C VAL A 99 23.63 -18.06 1.31
N ARG A 100 23.44 -19.26 0.76
CA ARG A 100 24.09 -20.48 1.27
C ARG A 100 25.61 -20.33 1.21
N ASP A 101 26.13 -19.93 0.06
CA ASP A 101 27.58 -19.74 -0.15
C ASP A 101 28.14 -18.67 0.80
N LEU A 102 27.38 -17.61 1.09
CA LEU A 102 27.75 -16.60 2.09
C LEU A 102 27.84 -17.19 3.50
N CYS A 103 26.83 -17.99 3.90
CA CYS A 103 26.81 -18.65 5.21
C CYS A 103 28.00 -19.62 5.36
N GLU A 104 28.29 -20.42 4.34
CA GLU A 104 29.44 -21.32 4.32
C GLU A 104 30.76 -20.56 4.51
N LYS A 105 30.97 -19.48 3.74
CA LYS A 105 32.19 -18.64 3.81
C LYS A 105 32.40 -17.99 5.18
N ARG A 106 31.32 -17.68 5.89
CA ARG A 106 31.34 -17.02 7.21
C ARG A 106 31.35 -18.02 8.38
N GLY A 107 31.41 -19.32 8.11
CA GLY A 107 31.47 -20.36 9.14
C GLY A 107 30.11 -20.79 9.70
N TYR A 108 29.01 -20.45 9.03
CA TYR A 108 27.64 -20.84 9.38
C TYR A 108 27.06 -21.87 8.40
N GLY A 109 27.89 -22.77 7.84
CA GLY A 109 27.45 -23.81 6.91
C GLY A 109 26.41 -24.77 7.48
N ASP A 110 26.38 -24.94 8.81
CA ASP A 110 25.38 -25.77 9.51
C ASP A 110 24.03 -25.07 9.72
N ALA A 111 23.95 -23.76 9.44
CA ALA A 111 22.69 -23.03 9.54
C ALA A 111 21.72 -23.49 8.45
N ILE A 112 20.50 -23.86 8.84
CA ILE A 112 19.48 -24.27 7.88
C ILE A 112 19.00 -23.02 7.13
N ILE A 113 19.15 -23.01 5.81
CA ILE A 113 18.59 -22.00 4.93
C ILE A 113 17.47 -22.65 4.13
N ALA A 114 16.37 -21.93 3.90
CA ALA A 114 15.24 -22.44 3.16
C ALA A 114 14.83 -21.50 2.02
N LYS A 115 14.32 -22.08 0.93
CA LYS A 115 13.62 -21.34 -0.13
C LYS A 115 12.18 -21.81 -0.25
N VAL A 116 11.25 -20.87 -0.39
CA VAL A 116 9.83 -21.12 -0.66
C VAL A 116 9.56 -20.84 -2.13
N LEU A 117 8.97 -21.82 -2.82
CA LEU A 117 8.74 -21.84 -4.26
C LEU A 117 7.26 -22.12 -4.56
N GLY A 118 6.87 -21.87 -5.81
CA GLY A 118 5.51 -22.05 -6.34
C GLY A 118 4.89 -20.75 -6.83
N ASP A 119 5.52 -19.62 -6.52
CA ASP A 119 5.11 -18.30 -6.98
C ASP A 119 5.29 -18.11 -8.50
N ASP A 120 6.38 -18.60 -9.10
CA ASP A 120 6.55 -18.57 -10.56
C ASP A 120 5.61 -19.59 -11.23
N VAL A 121 4.51 -19.09 -11.78
CA VAL A 121 3.46 -19.86 -12.47
C VAL A 121 3.49 -19.60 -13.98
N SER A 122 4.59 -19.06 -14.50
CA SER A 122 4.77 -18.71 -15.91
C SER A 122 4.46 -19.89 -16.82
N ASP A 123 5.02 -21.06 -16.54
CA ASP A 123 4.86 -22.25 -17.37
C ASP A 123 3.40 -22.70 -17.50
N VAL A 124 2.68 -22.81 -16.38
CA VAL A 124 1.29 -23.31 -16.36
C VAL A 124 0.31 -22.32 -16.97
N VAL A 125 0.56 -21.02 -16.82
CA VAL A 125 -0.25 -19.97 -17.42
C VAL A 125 0.00 -19.88 -18.94
N MET A 126 1.27 -19.91 -19.37
CA MET A 126 1.62 -19.76 -20.79
C MET A 126 1.28 -20.99 -21.64
N LYS A 127 1.32 -22.20 -21.06
CA LYS A 127 0.86 -23.42 -21.74
C LYS A 127 -0.66 -23.50 -21.86
N GLY A 128 -1.39 -22.68 -21.10
CA GLY A 128 -2.85 -22.71 -21.04
C GLY A 128 -3.40 -23.87 -20.21
N ASP A 129 -2.58 -24.50 -19.37
CA ASP A 129 -2.98 -25.59 -18.48
C ASP A 129 -3.99 -25.11 -17.42
N VAL A 130 -3.89 -23.82 -17.05
CA VAL A 130 -4.78 -23.17 -16.08
C VAL A 130 -5.33 -21.88 -16.68
N ARG A 131 -6.67 -21.79 -16.76
CA ARG A 131 -7.34 -20.56 -17.16
C ARG A 131 -7.31 -19.54 -16.02
N VAL A 132 -6.86 -18.32 -16.32
CA VAL A 132 -6.88 -17.18 -15.41
C VAL A 132 -7.84 -16.10 -15.93
N THR A 133 -8.49 -15.38 -15.02
CA THR A 133 -9.43 -14.29 -15.33
C THR A 133 -9.00 -13.01 -14.62
N HIS A 134 -9.29 -11.85 -15.18
CA HIS A 134 -8.91 -10.58 -14.56
C HIS A 134 -9.51 -10.45 -13.15
N LEU A 135 -8.75 -9.86 -12.24
CA LEU A 135 -9.08 -9.73 -10.82
C LEU A 135 -10.38 -8.93 -10.59
N ASP A 136 -10.56 -7.85 -11.35
CA ASP A 136 -11.64 -6.88 -11.14
C ASP A 136 -12.72 -6.87 -12.22
N HIS A 137 -12.41 -7.48 -13.37
CA HIS A 137 -13.16 -7.41 -14.62
C HIS A 137 -13.32 -8.83 -15.18
N PRO A 138 -14.18 -9.67 -14.57
CA PRO A 138 -14.21 -11.11 -14.83
C PRO A 138 -14.52 -11.50 -16.29
N GLU A 139 -15.04 -10.57 -17.08
CA GLU A 139 -15.23 -10.70 -18.53
C GLU A 139 -13.92 -10.63 -19.33
N GLN A 140 -12.85 -10.08 -18.77
CA GLN A 140 -11.53 -9.97 -19.41
C GLN A 140 -10.67 -11.21 -19.13
N THR A 141 -10.02 -11.70 -20.17
CA THR A 141 -9.10 -12.84 -20.14
C THR A 141 -7.78 -12.52 -20.84
N LEU A 142 -6.77 -13.36 -20.66
CA LEU A 142 -5.48 -13.20 -21.34
C LEU A 142 -5.62 -13.21 -22.87
N GLU A 143 -6.54 -14.00 -23.42
CA GLU A 143 -6.79 -14.07 -24.86
C GLU A 143 -7.34 -12.75 -25.41
N THR A 144 -8.13 -12.02 -24.60
CA THR A 144 -8.70 -10.73 -24.97
C THR A 144 -7.80 -9.54 -24.65
N TRP A 145 -6.73 -9.75 -23.88
CA TRP A 145 -5.84 -8.69 -23.39
C TRP A 145 -5.02 -8.02 -24.52
N GLY A 146 -4.73 -8.76 -25.59
CA GLY A 146 -4.03 -8.23 -26.77
C GLY A 146 -2.49 -8.17 -26.63
N PHE A 147 -1.93 -8.84 -25.63
CA PHE A 147 -0.48 -8.93 -25.40
C PHE A 147 0.00 -10.37 -25.24
N THR A 148 1.27 -10.59 -25.58
CA THR A 148 1.93 -11.88 -25.35
C THR A 148 2.61 -11.87 -23.98
N SER A 149 2.11 -12.70 -23.07
CA SER A 149 2.66 -12.87 -21.73
C SER A 149 4.13 -13.32 -21.75
N CYS A 150 4.94 -12.77 -20.85
CA CYS A 150 6.37 -13.09 -20.71
C CYS A 150 6.75 -13.62 -19.32
N CYS A 151 5.95 -13.37 -18.28
CA CYS A 151 6.05 -14.02 -16.98
C CYS A 151 4.70 -13.99 -16.24
N ALA A 152 4.52 -14.88 -15.28
CA ALA A 152 3.37 -14.87 -14.37
C ALA A 152 3.81 -15.26 -12.94
N THR A 153 3.37 -14.48 -11.94
CA THR A 153 3.70 -14.72 -10.53
C THR A 153 2.45 -14.76 -9.66
N ALA A 154 2.27 -15.86 -8.95
CA ALA A 154 1.23 -16.03 -7.94
C ALA A 154 1.69 -15.45 -6.60
N TYR A 155 0.77 -14.79 -5.90
CA TYR A 155 1.00 -14.26 -4.57
C TYR A 155 0.73 -15.38 -3.57
N ILE A 156 1.77 -16.13 -3.19
CA ILE A 156 1.64 -17.26 -2.27
C ILE A 156 1.52 -16.83 -0.79
N GLY A 157 0.91 -17.70 0.01
CA GLY A 157 0.68 -17.51 1.44
C GLY A 157 1.89 -17.82 2.34
N CYS A 158 1.68 -17.75 3.65
CA CYS A 158 2.72 -17.84 4.67
C CYS A 158 3.09 -19.27 5.09
N TRP A 159 2.31 -20.30 4.71
CA TRP A 159 2.53 -21.66 5.24
C TRP A 159 3.87 -22.28 4.82
N GLY A 160 4.44 -21.94 3.66
CA GLY A 160 5.80 -22.34 3.30
C GLY A 160 6.86 -21.78 4.26
N ILE A 161 6.66 -20.54 4.72
CA ILE A 161 7.52 -19.87 5.71
C ILE A 161 7.39 -20.56 7.07
N VAL A 162 6.16 -20.88 7.48
CA VAL A 162 5.92 -21.61 8.73
C VAL A 162 6.63 -22.96 8.72
N GLN A 163 6.55 -23.72 7.62
CA GLN A 163 7.24 -25.01 7.49
C GLN A 163 8.77 -24.86 7.52
N ALA A 164 9.32 -23.84 6.86
CA ALA A 164 10.74 -23.51 6.94
C ALA A 164 11.20 -23.27 8.38
N LEU A 165 10.51 -22.39 9.10
CA LEU A 165 10.87 -22.03 10.47
C LEU A 165 10.66 -23.20 11.44
N ARG A 166 9.63 -24.04 11.24
CA ARG A 166 9.42 -25.28 12.02
C ARG A 166 10.56 -26.28 11.83
N ALA A 167 11.15 -26.35 10.64
CA ALA A 167 12.32 -27.17 10.35
C ALA A 167 13.64 -26.57 10.89
N GLY A 168 13.60 -25.40 11.54
CA GLY A 168 14.77 -24.77 12.14
C GLY A 168 15.52 -23.81 11.20
N ALA A 169 14.93 -23.42 10.07
CA ALA A 169 15.56 -22.46 9.16
C ALA A 169 15.90 -21.15 9.87
N ARG A 170 17.14 -20.68 9.69
CA ARG A 170 17.66 -19.39 10.16
C ARG A 170 17.28 -18.26 9.21
N ILE A 171 17.31 -18.56 7.91
CA ILE A 171 16.98 -17.62 6.83
C ILE A 171 16.01 -18.32 5.88
N VAL A 172 14.90 -17.64 5.57
CA VAL A 172 13.86 -18.11 4.65
C VAL A 172 13.74 -17.11 3.51
N ILE A 173 13.94 -17.59 2.28
CA ILE A 173 13.91 -16.79 1.06
C ILE A 173 12.69 -17.20 0.24
N CYS A 174 11.80 -16.26 -0.01
CA CYS A 174 10.62 -16.44 -0.84
C CYS A 174 10.84 -15.70 -2.17
N GLY A 175 10.17 -16.20 -3.22
CA GLY A 175 9.87 -15.39 -4.41
C GLY A 175 8.70 -14.44 -4.12
N ARG A 176 7.75 -14.32 -5.03
CA ARG A 176 6.53 -13.53 -4.78
C ARG A 176 5.59 -14.24 -3.80
N CYS A 177 5.61 -13.82 -2.54
CA CYS A 177 4.51 -14.04 -1.59
C CYS A 177 3.68 -12.75 -1.44
N THR A 178 2.55 -12.81 -0.72
CA THR A 178 1.95 -11.54 -0.29
C THR A 178 2.92 -10.77 0.61
N ASP A 179 2.84 -9.44 0.53
CA ASP A 179 3.70 -8.50 1.26
C ASP A 179 3.60 -8.75 2.78
N ALA A 180 2.43 -9.19 3.24
CA ALA A 180 2.17 -9.57 4.63
C ALA A 180 2.68 -10.97 5.05
N SER A 181 2.85 -11.90 4.10
CA SER A 181 3.18 -13.31 4.37
C SER A 181 4.44 -13.51 5.24
N PRO A 182 5.54 -12.74 5.08
CA PRO A 182 6.72 -12.86 5.95
C PRO A 182 6.43 -12.66 7.44
N VAL A 183 5.64 -11.64 7.77
CA VAL A 183 5.27 -11.31 9.15
C VAL A 183 4.26 -12.32 9.69
N MET A 184 3.24 -12.67 8.89
CA MET A 184 2.24 -13.69 9.26
C MET A 184 2.90 -15.04 9.53
N GLY A 185 3.82 -15.48 8.66
CA GLY A 185 4.52 -16.76 8.79
C GLY A 185 5.41 -16.80 10.03
N ALA A 186 6.08 -15.70 10.36
CA ALA A 186 6.84 -15.56 11.58
C ALA A 186 5.95 -15.67 12.84
N ALA A 187 4.82 -14.97 12.87
CA ALA A 187 3.89 -15.00 14.00
C ALA A 187 3.25 -16.38 14.18
N ALA A 188 2.77 -17.00 13.09
CA ALA A 188 2.15 -18.32 13.12
C ALA A 188 3.14 -19.41 13.55
N TRP A 189 4.40 -19.34 13.12
CA TRP A 189 5.46 -20.23 13.61
C TRP A 189 5.71 -20.04 15.12
N TYR A 190 5.88 -18.79 15.55
CA TYR A 190 6.28 -18.49 16.93
C TYR A 190 5.19 -18.84 17.95
N HIS A 191 3.92 -18.63 17.61
CA HIS A 191 2.80 -18.98 18.50
C HIS A 191 2.24 -20.39 18.25
N GLY A 192 2.73 -21.09 17.22
CA GLY A 192 2.29 -22.44 16.89
C GLY A 192 0.87 -22.50 16.35
N TRP A 193 0.42 -21.45 15.66
CA TRP A 193 -0.94 -21.38 15.11
C TRP A 193 -1.19 -22.42 14.01
N ARG A 194 -2.46 -22.80 13.89
CA ARG A 194 -2.99 -23.66 12.82
C ARG A 194 -3.67 -22.82 11.72
N GLU A 195 -3.92 -23.46 10.59
CA GLU A 195 -4.54 -22.82 9.40
C GLU A 195 -5.98 -22.35 9.64
N ASP A 196 -6.66 -22.88 10.65
CA ASP A 196 -8.04 -22.56 11.01
C ASP A 196 -8.15 -21.48 12.12
N GLN A 197 -7.03 -20.95 12.62
CA GLN A 197 -6.98 -19.88 13.61
C GLN A 197 -7.09 -18.50 12.95
N TYR A 198 -8.22 -18.25 12.30
CA TYR A 198 -8.41 -17.09 11.44
C TYR A 198 -8.33 -15.75 12.18
N GLU A 199 -8.78 -15.67 13.43
CA GLU A 199 -8.73 -14.42 14.21
C GLU A 199 -7.28 -13.96 14.43
N GLU A 200 -6.42 -14.89 14.83
CA GLU A 200 -5.01 -14.64 15.06
C GLU A 200 -4.27 -14.31 13.77
N LEU A 201 -4.56 -15.06 12.69
CA LEU A 201 -4.00 -14.80 11.37
C LEU A 201 -4.41 -13.42 10.84
N ALA A 202 -5.68 -13.03 11.00
CA ALA A 202 -6.18 -11.72 10.58
C ALA A 202 -5.56 -10.56 11.37
N GLY A 203 -5.36 -10.74 12.68
CA GLY A 203 -4.59 -9.81 13.49
C GLY A 203 -3.15 -9.65 12.99
N SER A 204 -2.47 -10.76 12.69
CA SER A 204 -1.10 -10.71 12.14
C SER A 204 -1.02 -10.12 10.73
N LEU A 205 -2.03 -10.33 9.89
CA LEU A 205 -2.16 -9.68 8.57
C LEU A 205 -2.22 -8.16 8.73
N LEU A 206 -3.01 -7.65 9.68
CA LEU A 206 -3.05 -6.20 9.93
C LEU A 206 -1.72 -5.69 10.50
N GLY A 207 -1.09 -6.40 11.44
CA GLY A 207 0.23 -6.06 11.93
C GLY A 207 1.28 -6.00 10.82
N ALA A 208 1.21 -6.93 9.86
CA ALA A 208 2.08 -6.99 8.71
C ALA A 208 1.90 -5.79 7.77
N HIS A 209 0.66 -5.50 7.37
CA HIS A 209 0.29 -4.36 6.54
C HIS A 209 0.81 -3.02 7.07
N LEU A 210 0.82 -2.88 8.40
CA LEU A 210 1.29 -1.68 9.06
C LEU A 210 2.83 -1.53 9.00
N ILE A 211 3.59 -2.61 8.93
CA ILE A 211 5.06 -2.55 8.92
C ILE A 211 5.70 -2.82 7.57
N GLU A 212 4.96 -3.34 6.58
CA GLU A 212 5.51 -3.73 5.26
C GLU A 212 6.12 -2.57 4.49
N CYS A 213 5.48 -1.39 4.47
CA CYS A 213 6.00 -0.19 3.79
C CYS A 213 7.05 0.59 4.60
N GLY A 214 7.67 -0.05 5.60
CA GLY A 214 8.76 0.50 6.38
C GLY A 214 8.41 1.84 7.06
N PRO A 215 9.14 2.94 6.78
CA PRO A 215 8.98 4.22 7.50
C PRO A 215 7.59 4.90 7.42
N TYR A 216 6.66 4.43 6.59
CA TYR A 216 5.34 5.07 6.42
C TYR A 216 4.55 5.14 7.74
N VAL A 217 4.49 4.04 8.49
CA VAL A 217 3.81 3.99 9.80
C VAL A 217 4.53 4.82 10.87
N VAL A 218 5.77 5.24 10.60
CA VAL A 218 6.60 6.12 11.44
C VAL A 218 6.50 7.59 11.01
N GLY A 219 5.56 7.91 10.12
CA GLY A 219 5.20 9.27 9.73
C GLY A 219 5.72 9.72 8.37
N ALA A 220 6.44 8.88 7.63
CA ALA A 220 6.75 9.17 6.23
C ALA A 220 5.45 9.13 5.38
N ASN A 221 5.34 10.04 4.41
CA ASN A 221 4.16 10.14 3.54
C ASN A 221 2.82 10.34 4.29
N PHE A 222 2.88 10.91 5.50
CA PHE A 222 1.71 11.27 6.29
C PHE A 222 1.32 12.74 6.06
N SER A 223 0.03 13.00 5.84
CA SER A 223 -0.52 14.33 5.57
C SER A 223 -0.37 15.34 6.73
N GLY A 224 -0.20 14.85 7.96
CA GLY A 224 0.05 15.66 9.16
C GLY A 224 1.52 15.89 9.51
N PHE A 225 2.44 15.71 8.55
CA PHE A 225 3.89 15.78 8.75
C PHE A 225 4.41 17.07 9.43
N LYS A 226 3.70 18.20 9.30
CA LYS A 226 4.14 19.51 9.80
C LYS A 226 4.37 19.52 11.32
N ASP A 227 3.60 18.73 12.05
CA ASP A 227 3.62 18.71 13.53
C ASP A 227 4.96 18.18 14.10
N PHE A 228 5.77 17.52 13.26
CA PHE A 228 7.05 16.93 13.65
C PHE A 228 8.08 16.95 12.51
N LEU A 229 8.00 17.95 11.64
CA LEU A 229 8.87 18.10 10.47
C LEU A 229 10.38 17.99 10.78
N PRO A 230 10.93 18.55 11.87
CA PRO A 230 12.36 18.39 12.20
C PRO A 230 12.80 16.94 12.44
N GLU A 231 11.87 16.02 12.75
CA GLU A 231 12.16 14.61 12.99
C GLU A 231 12.10 13.77 11.69
N LEU A 232 11.60 14.31 10.59
CA LEU A 232 11.42 13.63 9.30
C LEU A 232 12.65 13.76 8.39
N VAL A 233 13.82 13.38 8.91
CA VAL A 233 15.11 13.49 8.20
C VAL A 233 15.73 12.11 7.96
N ASP A 234 16.06 11.40 9.03
CA ASP A 234 16.56 10.01 9.00
C ASP A 234 15.58 9.16 9.80
N ILE A 235 14.58 8.60 9.13
CA ILE A 235 13.41 8.00 9.77
C ILE A 235 13.71 6.58 10.23
N ALA A 236 13.15 6.22 11.37
CA ALA A 236 13.26 4.89 11.93
C ALA A 236 12.47 3.82 11.17
N PHE A 237 12.77 2.55 11.46
CA PHE A 237 12.07 1.41 10.90
C PHE A 237 11.06 0.81 11.88
N PRO A 238 9.93 0.30 11.40
CA PRO A 238 8.83 -0.14 12.25
C PRO A 238 9.06 -1.53 12.83
N ILE A 239 8.40 -1.78 13.97
CA ILE A 239 8.36 -3.07 14.66
C ILE A 239 6.90 -3.38 15.01
N ALA A 240 6.46 -4.61 14.75
CA ALA A 240 5.22 -5.15 15.27
C ALA A 240 5.49 -6.10 16.43
N GLU A 241 4.82 -5.88 17.56
CA GLU A 241 4.71 -6.83 18.66
C GLU A 241 3.37 -7.57 18.51
N ILE A 242 3.39 -8.87 18.24
CA ILE A 242 2.17 -9.67 17.99
C ILE A 242 1.99 -10.70 19.10
N ASP A 243 0.90 -10.59 19.84
CA ASP A 243 0.60 -11.50 20.95
C ASP A 243 0.00 -12.85 20.47
N PRO A 244 -0.12 -13.86 21.35
CA PRO A 244 -0.68 -15.17 20.95
C PRO A 244 -2.11 -15.16 20.42
N ARG A 245 -2.84 -14.03 20.57
CA ARG A 245 -4.21 -13.82 20.08
C ARG A 245 -4.24 -12.94 18.81
N GLY A 246 -3.09 -12.61 18.24
CA GLY A 246 -2.97 -11.76 17.05
C GLY A 246 -3.13 -10.26 17.31
N ARG A 247 -3.22 -9.80 18.56
CA ARG A 247 -3.26 -8.36 18.84
C ARG A 247 -1.88 -7.76 18.60
N CYS A 248 -1.87 -6.59 17.97
CA CYS A 248 -0.65 -5.97 17.49
C CYS A 248 -0.37 -4.65 18.23
N ILE A 249 0.89 -4.44 18.60
CA ILE A 249 1.39 -3.14 19.01
C ILE A 249 2.47 -2.72 18.05
N ILE A 250 2.28 -1.56 17.42
CA ILE A 250 3.23 -1.00 16.47
C ILE A 250 4.15 -0.04 17.20
N GLY A 251 5.45 -0.21 16.97
CA GLY A 251 6.51 0.68 17.43
C GLY A 251 7.58 0.86 16.37
N ARG A 252 8.77 1.27 16.80
CA ARG A 252 9.92 1.56 15.93
C ARG A 252 11.23 1.16 16.59
N THR A 253 12.31 1.10 15.80
CA THR A 253 13.68 0.96 16.30
C THR A 253 14.04 2.07 17.29
N GLY A 254 15.02 1.85 18.18
CA GLY A 254 15.47 2.88 19.12
C GLY A 254 16.21 4.07 18.48
N GLU A 255 16.73 3.87 17.27
CA GLU A 255 17.42 4.88 16.47
C GLU A 255 16.54 5.42 15.33
N GLY A 256 16.85 6.63 14.83
CA GLY A 256 16.12 7.33 13.79
C GLY A 256 15.07 8.29 14.36
N GLY A 257 14.60 9.22 13.53
CA GLY A 257 13.48 10.12 13.80
C GLY A 257 12.13 9.54 13.39
N GLY A 258 11.15 10.42 13.26
CA GLY A 258 9.74 10.07 13.04
C GLY A 258 9.02 9.59 14.30
N ARG A 259 7.71 9.37 14.17
CA ARG A 259 6.80 9.04 15.29
C ARG A 259 5.81 7.95 14.89
N VAL A 260 5.53 7.04 15.82
CA VAL A 260 4.40 6.11 15.70
C VAL A 260 3.25 6.64 16.57
N THR A 261 2.22 7.19 15.92
CA THR A 261 1.03 7.73 16.57
C THR A 261 -0.25 7.09 16.04
N LYS A 262 -1.38 7.31 16.72
CA LYS A 262 -2.70 6.91 16.22
C LYS A 262 -2.88 7.33 14.75
N GLU A 263 -2.52 8.55 14.40
CA GLU A 263 -2.72 9.12 13.06
C GLU A 263 -1.78 8.50 12.02
N THR A 264 -0.51 8.25 12.34
CA THR A 264 0.41 7.61 11.38
C THR A 264 0.01 6.16 11.11
N VAL A 265 -0.48 5.46 12.14
CA VAL A 265 -1.03 4.11 12.02
C VAL A 265 -2.34 4.11 11.23
N THR A 266 -3.26 5.04 11.49
CA THR A 266 -4.50 5.18 10.70
C THR A 266 -4.20 5.50 9.23
N ALA A 267 -3.23 6.38 8.95
CA ALA A 267 -2.82 6.68 7.59
C ALA A 267 -2.30 5.43 6.87
N GLN A 268 -1.37 4.68 7.49
CA GLN A 268 -0.84 3.46 6.88
C GLN A 268 -1.91 2.36 6.73
N LEU A 269 -2.81 2.21 7.71
CA LEU A 269 -3.92 1.25 7.61
C LEU A 269 -4.77 1.49 6.35
N LEU A 270 -5.05 2.75 6.04
CA LEU A 270 -5.86 3.15 4.89
C LEU A 270 -5.11 3.09 3.56
N TYR A 271 -3.78 2.91 3.56
CA TYR A 271 -2.97 2.79 2.34
C TYR A 271 -3.25 1.48 1.61
N GLU A 272 -3.41 1.52 0.29
CA GLU A 272 -3.59 0.38 -0.63
C GLU A 272 -4.75 -0.60 -0.31
N LEU A 273 -5.58 -0.24 0.66
CA LEU A 273 -6.71 -1.05 1.07
C LEU A 273 -7.80 -1.07 -0.03
N GLN A 274 -8.45 -2.22 -0.22
CA GLN A 274 -9.47 -2.44 -1.27
C GLN A 274 -10.87 -2.69 -0.66
N GLY A 275 -11.28 -1.83 0.27
CA GLY A 275 -12.52 -1.96 1.05
C GLY A 275 -12.29 -2.51 2.47
N HIS A 276 -13.34 -2.94 3.18
CA HIS A 276 -13.18 -3.46 4.55
C HIS A 276 -12.71 -4.92 4.63
N LEU A 277 -12.87 -5.70 3.55
CA LEU A 277 -12.39 -7.08 3.48
C LEU A 277 -11.01 -7.13 2.84
N TYR A 278 -9.99 -7.39 3.65
CA TYR A 278 -8.63 -7.61 3.18
C TYR A 278 -8.43 -9.10 2.88
N LEU A 279 -8.43 -9.43 1.58
CA LEU A 279 -8.16 -10.76 1.06
C LEU A 279 -6.66 -11.10 1.11
N ASN A 280 -6.32 -12.25 1.71
CA ASN A 280 -5.01 -12.86 1.69
C ASN A 280 -5.14 -14.39 1.43
N PRO A 281 -4.15 -15.07 0.82
CA PRO A 281 -4.21 -16.52 0.55
C PRO A 281 -4.41 -17.40 1.80
N ASP A 282 -4.06 -16.92 2.99
CA ASP A 282 -4.13 -17.71 4.23
C ASP A 282 -5.34 -17.33 5.11
N VAL A 283 -5.86 -16.11 4.98
CA VAL A 283 -6.98 -15.58 5.77
C VAL A 283 -7.65 -14.42 5.05
N VAL A 284 -8.91 -14.13 5.37
CA VAL A 284 -9.52 -12.83 5.05
C VAL A 284 -9.76 -12.07 6.34
N ALA A 285 -9.26 -10.84 6.41
CA ALA A 285 -9.50 -9.95 7.54
C ALA A 285 -10.66 -8.98 7.24
N ASP A 286 -11.63 -8.92 8.13
CA ASP A 286 -12.65 -7.87 8.15
C ASP A 286 -12.22 -6.75 9.10
N LEU A 287 -11.99 -5.59 8.50
CA LEU A 287 -11.47 -4.40 9.14
C LEU A 287 -12.57 -3.41 9.57
N SER A 288 -13.86 -3.74 9.35
CA SER A 288 -14.98 -2.83 9.65
C SER A 288 -15.05 -2.40 11.13
N GLY A 289 -14.60 -3.27 12.03
CA GLY A 289 -14.56 -3.03 13.48
C GLY A 289 -13.22 -2.52 14.02
N VAL A 290 -12.23 -2.25 13.16
CA VAL A 290 -10.85 -1.98 13.59
C VAL A 290 -10.75 -0.78 14.53
N ARG A 291 -9.90 -0.92 15.56
CA ARG A 291 -9.58 0.15 16.53
C ARG A 291 -8.10 0.42 16.57
N VAL A 292 -7.74 1.69 16.68
CA VAL A 292 -6.36 2.17 16.81
C VAL A 292 -6.28 3.06 18.04
N GLU A 293 -5.46 2.64 19.03
CA GLU A 293 -5.38 3.28 20.34
C GLU A 293 -3.92 3.59 20.70
N GLN A 294 -3.66 4.82 21.14
CA GLN A 294 -2.32 5.20 21.61
C GLN A 294 -2.09 4.65 23.02
N GLU A 295 -1.10 3.77 23.21
CA GLU A 295 -0.76 3.26 24.55
C GLU A 295 0.27 4.14 25.25
N SER A 296 1.31 4.53 24.52
CA SER A 296 2.39 5.40 25.00
C SER A 296 3.11 6.05 23.81
N PRO A 297 4.04 7.00 24.00
CA PRO A 297 4.83 7.53 22.89
C PRO A 297 5.48 6.40 22.06
N ASN A 298 5.31 6.46 20.73
CA ASN A 298 5.80 5.45 19.78
C ASN A 298 5.30 4.01 20.01
N ARG A 299 4.18 3.83 20.71
CA ARG A 299 3.50 2.53 20.83
C ARG A 299 1.99 2.69 20.64
N VAL A 300 1.48 2.04 19.60
CA VAL A 300 0.07 2.11 19.20
C VAL A 300 -0.51 0.71 19.09
N SER A 301 -1.58 0.46 19.82
CA SER A 301 -2.33 -0.79 19.79
C SER A 301 -3.30 -0.81 18.62
N VAL A 302 -3.40 -1.94 17.95
CA VAL A 302 -4.36 -2.16 16.87
C VAL A 302 -5.11 -3.47 17.11
N SER A 303 -6.44 -3.41 17.07
CA SER A 303 -7.31 -4.51 17.49
C SER A 303 -8.67 -4.51 16.78
N CYS A 304 -9.55 -5.43 17.18
CA CYS A 304 -10.93 -5.58 16.67
C CYS A 304 -11.04 -5.92 15.18
N VAL A 305 -10.09 -6.69 14.67
CA VAL A 305 -10.16 -7.33 13.34
C VAL A 305 -10.80 -8.70 13.49
N LYS A 306 -11.63 -9.09 12.53
CA LYS A 306 -12.21 -10.43 12.49
C LYS A 306 -11.62 -11.29 11.36
N GLY A 307 -11.29 -12.53 11.66
CA GLY A 307 -10.80 -13.50 10.68
C GLY A 307 -11.87 -14.35 10.01
N PHE A 308 -11.71 -14.63 8.71
CA PHE A 308 -12.53 -15.53 7.91
C PHE A 308 -11.67 -16.48 7.05
N PRO A 309 -12.23 -17.62 6.60
CA PRO A 309 -11.52 -18.55 5.71
C PRO A 309 -10.98 -17.87 4.44
N PRO A 310 -9.79 -18.25 3.94
CA PRO A 310 -9.22 -17.67 2.73
C PRO A 310 -10.06 -17.92 1.47
N PRO A 311 -9.86 -17.13 0.39
CA PRO A 311 -10.44 -17.42 -0.90
C PRO A 311 -9.86 -18.72 -1.51
N PRO A 312 -10.60 -19.45 -2.37
CA PRO A 312 -10.08 -20.61 -3.10
C PRO A 312 -9.09 -20.26 -4.22
N THR A 313 -8.77 -18.97 -4.38
CA THR A 313 -7.96 -18.42 -5.46
C THR A 313 -6.84 -17.54 -4.92
N ALA A 314 -5.68 -17.56 -5.56
CA ALA A 314 -4.60 -16.59 -5.34
C ALA A 314 -4.64 -15.49 -6.41
N LYS A 315 -4.16 -14.29 -6.05
CA LYS A 315 -3.81 -13.24 -7.01
C LYS A 315 -2.61 -13.73 -7.84
N VAL A 316 -2.67 -13.49 -9.14
CA VAL A 316 -1.56 -13.68 -10.07
C VAL A 316 -1.31 -12.36 -10.78
N MET A 317 -0.06 -11.97 -10.91
CA MET A 317 0.34 -10.91 -11.83
C MET A 317 0.95 -11.54 -13.07
N VAL A 318 0.32 -11.33 -14.22
CA VAL A 318 0.86 -11.71 -15.54
C VAL A 318 1.42 -10.45 -16.19
N ALA A 319 2.67 -10.50 -16.66
CA ALA A 319 3.30 -9.37 -17.34
C ALA A 319 3.52 -9.67 -18.82
N ALA A 320 3.54 -8.62 -19.63
CA ALA A 320 3.88 -8.66 -21.04
C ALA A 320 4.71 -7.43 -21.43
N LYS A 321 5.41 -7.50 -22.57
CA LYS A 321 6.11 -6.34 -23.13
C LYS A 321 5.09 -5.36 -23.71
N GLY A 322 5.05 -4.14 -23.19
CA GLY A 322 4.11 -3.09 -23.64
C GLY A 322 4.57 -2.34 -24.89
N GLY A 323 5.86 -2.35 -25.16
CA GLY A 323 6.49 -1.58 -26.24
C GLY A 323 7.54 -0.64 -25.66
N PHE A 324 7.60 0.58 -26.18
CA PHE A 324 8.61 1.58 -25.84
C PHE A 324 7.97 2.92 -25.50
N GLN A 325 8.60 3.66 -24.60
CA GLN A 325 8.19 4.99 -24.18
C GLN A 325 9.36 5.97 -24.21
N ALA A 326 9.05 7.23 -24.44
CA ALA A 326 10.01 8.33 -24.41
C ALA A 326 9.32 9.62 -23.95
N GLU A 327 10.10 10.52 -23.36
CA GLU A 327 9.58 11.80 -22.88
C GLU A 327 10.56 12.96 -23.06
N ALA A 328 9.98 14.15 -23.23
CA ALA A 328 10.67 15.42 -23.24
C ALA A 328 9.95 16.39 -22.29
N THR A 329 10.70 17.25 -21.62
CA THR A 329 10.14 18.29 -20.74
C THR A 329 10.62 19.65 -21.18
N PHE A 330 9.68 20.56 -21.43
CA PHE A 330 9.92 21.97 -21.71
C PHE A 330 9.61 22.81 -20.48
N TYR A 331 10.26 23.96 -20.38
CA TYR A 331 10.03 24.90 -19.29
C TYR A 331 9.49 26.21 -19.85
N ILE A 332 8.39 26.70 -19.28
CA ILE A 332 7.68 27.88 -19.75
C ILE A 332 7.61 28.88 -18.60
N ASN A 333 8.00 30.13 -18.84
CA ASN A 333 7.91 31.22 -17.87
C ASN A 333 7.61 32.57 -18.55
N GLY A 334 7.46 33.60 -17.71
CA GLY A 334 7.09 34.94 -18.12
C GLY A 334 5.59 35.08 -18.38
N LEU A 335 5.21 36.03 -19.23
CA LEU A 335 3.81 36.28 -19.59
C LEU A 335 3.24 35.16 -20.49
N ASP A 336 1.92 35.06 -20.55
CA ASP A 336 1.19 34.25 -21.55
C ASP A 336 1.55 32.75 -21.54
N VAL A 337 1.79 32.19 -20.34
CA VAL A 337 2.21 30.79 -20.18
C VAL A 337 1.22 29.83 -20.84
N ALA A 338 -0.08 30.09 -20.72
CA ALA A 338 -1.12 29.24 -21.29
C ALA A 338 -1.07 29.25 -22.84
N GLU A 339 -0.89 30.42 -23.44
CA GLU A 339 -0.80 30.62 -24.89
C GLU A 339 0.49 30.00 -25.44
N LYS A 340 1.61 30.14 -24.73
CA LYS A 340 2.89 29.49 -25.09
C LYS A 340 2.76 27.97 -25.06
N ALA A 341 2.09 27.42 -24.04
CA ALA A 341 1.80 25.98 -23.96
C ALA A 341 0.88 25.52 -25.09
N ALA A 342 -0.17 26.29 -25.41
CA ALA A 342 -1.07 26.00 -26.52
C ALA A 342 -0.35 26.03 -27.88
N MET A 343 0.52 27.00 -28.11
CA MET A 343 1.39 27.08 -29.30
C MET A 343 2.24 25.82 -29.43
N MET A 344 2.92 25.41 -28.35
CA MET A 344 3.76 24.22 -28.37
C MET A 344 2.96 22.94 -28.60
N LYS A 345 1.78 22.80 -27.97
CA LYS A 345 0.85 21.68 -28.22
C LYS A 345 0.44 21.61 -29.69
N ALA A 346 0.12 22.74 -30.31
CA ALA A 346 -0.26 22.79 -31.73
C ALA A 346 0.92 22.40 -32.65
N GLN A 347 2.14 22.88 -32.36
CA GLN A 347 3.35 22.53 -33.11
C GLN A 347 3.65 21.02 -33.01
N LEU A 348 3.58 20.46 -31.81
CA LEU A 348 3.81 19.03 -31.59
C LEU A 348 2.73 18.17 -32.26
N ALA A 349 1.45 18.57 -32.17
CA ALA A 349 0.36 17.90 -32.87
C ALA A 349 0.56 17.88 -34.38
N HIS A 350 1.04 19.00 -34.96
CA HIS A 350 1.39 19.05 -36.38
C HIS A 350 2.57 18.13 -36.72
N MET A 351 3.64 18.18 -35.93
CA MET A 351 4.85 17.36 -36.15
C MET A 351 4.58 15.87 -36.03
N PHE A 352 3.68 15.46 -35.14
CA PHE A 352 3.35 14.07 -34.86
C PHE A 352 2.09 13.56 -35.57
N LYS A 353 1.54 14.30 -36.54
CA LYS A 353 0.29 13.94 -37.24
C LYS A 353 0.32 12.55 -37.90
N ASP A 354 1.50 12.11 -38.35
CA ASP A 354 1.72 10.82 -39.02
C ASP A 354 2.49 9.83 -38.11
N ALA A 355 2.62 10.13 -36.81
CA ALA A 355 3.33 9.27 -35.88
C ALA A 355 2.48 8.06 -35.49
N ASN A 356 3.10 6.89 -35.40
CA ASN A 356 2.43 5.65 -34.99
C ASN A 356 2.57 5.42 -33.48
N PHE A 357 2.17 6.41 -32.68
CA PHE A 357 2.17 6.30 -31.22
C PHE A 357 0.92 5.56 -30.74
N SER A 358 1.10 4.61 -29.82
CA SER A 358 -0.03 4.02 -29.08
C SER A 358 -0.57 4.99 -28.02
N ARG A 359 0.25 5.96 -27.60
CA ARG A 359 -0.15 7.01 -26.65
C ARG A 359 0.65 8.28 -26.88
N LEU A 360 -0.01 9.42 -26.77
CA LEU A 360 0.62 10.74 -26.74
C LEU A 360 -0.06 11.59 -25.67
N SER A 361 0.72 12.10 -24.71
CA SER A 361 0.25 12.97 -23.64
C SER A 361 1.10 14.24 -23.61
N ILE A 362 0.45 15.41 -23.61
CA ILE A 362 1.11 16.72 -23.59
C ILE A 362 0.46 17.59 -22.53
N GLU A 363 1.07 17.63 -21.35
CA GLU A 363 0.47 18.19 -20.14
C GLU A 363 1.32 19.29 -19.53
N LEU A 364 0.65 20.36 -19.07
CA LEU A 364 1.27 21.49 -18.40
C LEU A 364 1.11 21.30 -16.88
N TYR A 365 2.23 21.38 -16.16
CA TYR A 365 2.29 21.16 -14.72
C TYR A 365 2.78 22.40 -13.97
N GLY A 366 2.03 22.77 -12.94
CA GLY A 366 2.28 23.93 -12.09
C GLY A 366 1.49 25.17 -12.50
N THR A 367 1.58 26.20 -11.67
CA THR A 367 1.02 27.53 -11.91
C THR A 367 2.13 28.55 -11.65
N PRO A 368 2.41 29.49 -12.57
CA PRO A 368 3.46 30.49 -12.34
C PRO A 368 3.05 31.41 -11.19
N ALA A 369 4.00 31.78 -10.33
CA ALA A 369 3.74 32.78 -9.29
C ALA A 369 3.46 34.16 -9.90
N ASP A 370 2.56 34.92 -9.27
CA ASP A 370 2.32 36.31 -9.62
C ASP A 370 3.55 37.17 -9.26
N ASN A 371 4.04 37.97 -10.21
CA ASN A 371 5.23 38.82 -10.06
C ASN A 371 6.42 38.08 -9.40
N PRO A 372 6.96 37.04 -10.07
CA PRO A 372 7.91 36.12 -9.44
C PRO A 372 9.24 36.83 -9.13
N THR A 373 9.73 36.68 -7.90
CA THR A 373 11.02 37.24 -7.47
C THR A 373 12.24 36.46 -7.99
N SER A 374 12.00 35.32 -8.63
CA SER A 374 13.01 34.49 -9.29
C SER A 374 12.43 33.82 -10.53
N GLN A 375 13.28 33.47 -11.49
CA GLN A 375 12.85 32.71 -12.67
C GLN A 375 12.20 31.37 -12.29
N GLN A 376 12.74 30.69 -11.27
CA GLN A 376 12.23 29.41 -10.77
C GLN A 376 10.76 29.52 -10.33
N ALA A 377 10.41 30.56 -9.56
CA ALA A 377 9.04 30.76 -9.06
C ALA A 377 8.01 31.02 -10.16
N GLY A 378 8.45 31.57 -11.31
CA GLY A 378 7.60 31.82 -12.47
C GLY A 378 7.61 30.73 -13.53
N THR A 379 8.33 29.61 -13.31
CA THR A 379 8.51 28.55 -14.32
C THR A 379 7.59 27.37 -14.07
N VAL A 380 6.90 26.94 -15.12
CA VAL A 380 6.08 25.71 -15.16
C VAL A 380 6.67 24.72 -16.16
N SER A 381 6.29 23.45 -16.04
CA SER A 381 6.81 22.37 -16.89
C SER A 381 5.76 21.88 -17.87
N LEU A 382 6.08 21.82 -19.16
CA LEU A 382 5.26 21.14 -20.18
C LEU A 382 5.91 19.80 -20.50
N ARG A 383 5.28 18.69 -20.08
CA ARG A 383 5.75 17.33 -20.34
C ARG A 383 5.12 16.79 -21.61
N VAL A 384 5.94 16.25 -22.49
CA VAL A 384 5.54 15.50 -23.70
C VAL A 384 5.95 14.05 -23.50
N PHE A 385 4.98 13.17 -23.44
CA PHE A 385 5.17 11.74 -23.24
C PHE A 385 4.54 10.97 -24.40
N ALA A 386 5.25 9.97 -24.91
CA ALA A 386 4.71 9.08 -25.93
C ALA A 386 5.04 7.62 -25.63
N GLN A 387 4.15 6.73 -26.06
CA GLN A 387 4.37 5.29 -26.13
C GLN A 387 4.14 4.81 -27.56
N ALA A 388 4.86 3.77 -27.96
CA ALA A 388 4.61 3.02 -29.18
C ALA A 388 4.86 1.54 -28.96
N ARG A 389 4.17 0.68 -29.73
CA ARG A 389 4.33 -0.78 -29.62
C ARG A 389 5.67 -1.28 -30.17
N ARG A 390 6.21 -0.60 -31.17
CA ARG A 390 7.50 -0.93 -31.80
C ARG A 390 8.52 0.17 -31.57
N LYS A 391 9.79 -0.20 -31.47
CA LYS A 391 10.88 0.75 -31.18
C LYS A 391 11.04 1.77 -32.31
N GLU A 392 10.89 1.32 -33.55
CA GLU A 392 11.05 2.09 -34.78
C GLU A 392 10.01 3.20 -34.93
N ASP A 393 8.87 3.08 -34.22
CA ASP A 393 7.79 4.07 -34.25
C ASP A 393 8.03 5.25 -33.30
N ILE A 394 8.98 5.14 -32.35
CA ILE A 394 9.32 6.18 -31.36
C ILE A 394 10.82 6.47 -31.28
N GLU A 395 11.61 5.92 -32.20
CA GLU A 395 13.05 6.17 -32.26
C GLU A 395 13.41 7.65 -32.45
N ALA A 396 14.70 7.97 -32.40
CA ALA A 396 15.16 9.35 -32.44
C ALA A 396 14.63 10.12 -33.66
N SER A 397 14.50 9.48 -34.83
CA SER A 397 13.97 10.10 -36.06
C SER A 397 12.49 10.45 -35.97
N LYS A 398 11.71 9.77 -35.12
CA LYS A 398 10.26 9.89 -34.97
C LYS A 398 9.82 10.73 -33.78
N PHE A 399 10.60 10.76 -32.71
CA PHE A 399 10.27 11.50 -31.49
C PHE A 399 11.26 12.64 -31.22
N LYS A 400 12.55 12.31 -31.07
CA LYS A 400 13.58 13.27 -30.63
C LYS A 400 13.85 14.38 -31.65
N VAL A 401 14.15 14.01 -32.89
CA VAL A 401 14.52 14.95 -33.96
C VAL A 401 13.35 15.90 -34.30
N PRO A 402 12.09 15.43 -34.45
CA PRO A 402 10.93 16.31 -34.63
C PRO A 402 10.75 17.32 -33.51
N ILE A 403 10.85 16.90 -32.24
CA ILE A 403 10.80 17.80 -31.09
C ILE A 403 11.90 18.84 -31.17
N TYR A 404 13.14 18.40 -31.39
CA TYR A 404 14.29 19.29 -31.38
C TYR A 404 14.27 20.32 -32.52
N ALA A 405 13.63 19.98 -33.65
CA ALA A 405 13.43 20.88 -34.78
C ALA A 405 12.52 22.09 -34.45
N LEU A 406 11.72 22.03 -33.38
CA LEU A 406 10.86 23.14 -32.97
C LEU A 406 11.64 24.30 -32.32
N ARG A 407 12.86 24.08 -31.84
CA ARG A 407 13.61 25.02 -30.99
C ARG A 407 13.68 26.47 -31.51
N MET A 408 13.84 26.65 -32.83
CA MET A 408 14.04 27.99 -33.44
C MET A 408 12.73 28.61 -33.95
N GLN A 409 11.60 27.94 -33.78
CA GLN A 409 10.27 28.39 -34.24
C GLN A 409 9.21 28.37 -33.14
N SER A 410 9.58 28.05 -31.90
CA SER A 410 8.67 27.96 -30.76
C SER A 410 8.48 29.29 -30.03
N TYR A 411 7.76 29.23 -28.91
CA TYR A 411 7.40 30.38 -28.08
C TYR A 411 8.61 31.22 -27.60
N PRO A 412 8.42 32.52 -27.31
CA PRO A 412 9.46 33.36 -26.71
C PRO A 412 9.96 32.79 -25.38
N GLY A 413 11.28 32.67 -25.25
CA GLY A 413 11.91 32.08 -24.07
C GLY A 413 12.00 30.55 -24.11
N TYR A 414 11.89 29.93 -25.28
CA TYR A 414 12.06 28.48 -25.45
C TYR A 414 13.32 27.94 -24.76
N HIS A 415 13.13 26.97 -23.87
CA HIS A 415 14.16 26.10 -23.33
C HIS A 415 13.54 24.79 -22.83
N MET A 416 14.36 23.76 -22.67
CA MET A 416 13.91 22.40 -22.30
C MET A 416 14.95 21.70 -21.44
N ASN A 417 14.56 20.58 -20.82
CA ASN A 417 15.52 19.67 -20.18
C ASN A 417 16.50 19.14 -21.24
N LEU A 418 17.80 19.25 -20.96
CA LEU A 418 18.87 18.83 -21.87
C LEU A 418 19.36 17.39 -21.60
N ASP A 419 18.76 16.68 -20.65
CA ASP A 419 18.98 15.23 -20.52
C ASP A 419 18.23 14.47 -21.61
N PHE A 420 18.86 14.35 -22.78
CA PHE A 420 18.26 13.68 -23.93
C PHE A 420 18.11 12.15 -23.76
N ARG A 421 18.59 11.57 -22.65
CA ARG A 421 18.38 10.15 -22.35
C ARG A 421 16.90 9.84 -22.12
N THR A 422 16.10 10.80 -21.64
CA THR A 422 14.64 10.62 -21.47
C THR A 422 13.91 10.49 -22.80
N MET A 423 14.50 11.03 -23.89
CA MET A 423 13.96 10.97 -25.24
C MET A 423 14.40 9.73 -26.02
N VAL A 424 15.24 8.88 -25.42
CA VAL A 424 15.62 7.58 -25.99
C VAL A 424 14.52 6.58 -25.65
N PRO A 425 14.01 5.80 -26.63
CA PRO A 425 13.03 4.76 -26.35
C PRO A 425 13.51 3.80 -25.27
N LYS A 426 12.79 3.73 -24.17
CA LYS A 426 12.97 2.71 -23.13
C LYS A 426 11.79 1.73 -23.17
N PRO A 427 12.01 0.43 -22.98
CA PRO A 427 10.90 -0.52 -22.89
C PRO A 427 9.99 -0.19 -21.69
N PHE A 428 8.75 -0.64 -21.74
CA PHE A 428 7.84 -0.67 -20.58
C PHE A 428 7.01 -1.95 -20.62
N MET A 429 6.34 -2.24 -19.50
CA MET A 429 5.63 -3.50 -19.30
C MET A 429 4.13 -3.23 -19.16
N GLU A 430 3.33 -4.18 -19.61
CA GLU A 430 1.89 -4.22 -19.37
C GLU A 430 1.62 -5.31 -18.35
N MET A 431 0.60 -5.10 -17.53
CA MET A 431 0.24 -6.03 -16.47
C MET A 431 -1.22 -6.46 -16.60
N PHE A 432 -1.47 -7.72 -16.30
CA PHE A 432 -2.80 -8.30 -16.22
C PHE A 432 -2.96 -8.94 -14.82
N PRO A 433 -3.59 -8.23 -13.86
CA PRO A 433 -3.88 -8.80 -12.56
C PRO A 433 -5.00 -9.83 -12.70
N ALA A 434 -4.73 -11.07 -12.30
CA ALA A 434 -5.62 -12.19 -12.49
C ALA A 434 -5.84 -12.99 -11.20
N LEU A 435 -6.78 -13.93 -11.28
CA LEU A 435 -7.02 -14.95 -10.26
C LEU A 435 -6.72 -16.34 -10.82
N MET A 436 -6.09 -17.19 -10.00
CA MET A 436 -5.93 -18.63 -10.28
C MET A 436 -6.35 -19.48 -9.09
N PRO A 437 -6.83 -20.72 -9.28
CA PRO A 437 -7.08 -21.64 -8.17
C PRO A 437 -5.81 -21.92 -7.37
N VAL A 438 -5.86 -21.84 -6.03
CA VAL A 438 -4.70 -22.14 -5.17
C VAL A 438 -4.21 -23.57 -5.36
N SER A 439 -5.12 -24.51 -5.64
CA SER A 439 -4.79 -25.92 -5.89
C SER A 439 -3.94 -26.16 -7.14
N ALA A 440 -3.84 -25.18 -8.04
CA ALA A 440 -3.01 -25.27 -9.24
C ALA A 440 -1.57 -24.78 -9.00
N ILE A 441 -1.27 -24.25 -7.81
CA ILE A 441 0.04 -23.77 -7.42
C ILE A 441 0.83 -24.91 -6.79
N ASP A 442 2.04 -25.17 -7.29
CA ASP A 442 2.97 -26.12 -6.66
C ASP A 442 3.77 -25.44 -5.53
N HIS A 443 3.07 -25.10 -4.44
CA HIS A 443 3.66 -24.45 -3.29
C HIS A 443 4.52 -25.44 -2.49
N ARG A 444 5.82 -25.17 -2.40
CA ARG A 444 6.78 -26.05 -1.74
C ARG A 444 7.89 -25.27 -1.05
N VAL A 445 8.50 -25.90 -0.05
CA VAL A 445 9.68 -25.38 0.64
C VAL A 445 10.82 -26.37 0.49
N VAL A 446 12.02 -25.87 0.16
CA VAL A 446 13.25 -26.65 0.00
C VAL A 446 14.27 -26.15 1.03
N MET A 447 14.79 -27.06 1.84
CA MET A 447 15.79 -26.78 2.87
C MET A 447 17.22 -27.03 2.34
N SER A 448 18.21 -26.42 2.98
CA SER A 448 19.65 -26.69 2.74
C SER A 448 20.07 -28.11 3.08
N THR A 449 19.28 -28.83 3.89
CA THR A 449 19.44 -30.26 4.15
C THR A 449 19.04 -31.15 2.96
N GLY A 450 18.50 -30.57 1.88
CA GLY A 450 17.95 -31.27 0.72
C GLY A 450 16.51 -31.75 0.91
N THR A 451 15.92 -31.57 2.10
CA THR A 451 14.52 -31.93 2.36
C THR A 451 13.58 -30.97 1.65
N THR A 452 12.57 -31.52 0.97
CA THR A 452 11.50 -30.75 0.33
C THR A 452 10.16 -31.10 0.97
N HIS A 453 9.38 -30.08 1.34
CA HIS A 453 8.02 -30.24 1.83
C HIS A 453 7.04 -29.52 0.90
N ARG A 454 5.98 -30.21 0.52
CA ARG A 454 4.84 -29.60 -0.16
C ARG A 454 3.96 -28.88 0.86
N VAL A 455 3.45 -27.72 0.49
CA VAL A 455 2.44 -26.98 1.23
C VAL A 455 1.11 -27.26 0.55
N GLU A 456 0.19 -27.90 1.27
CA GLU A 456 -1.12 -28.24 0.74
C GLU A 456 -2.00 -26.98 0.61
N ALA A 457 -2.93 -27.02 -0.36
CA ALA A 457 -3.90 -25.95 -0.50
C ALA A 457 -4.89 -25.94 0.68
N PRO A 458 -5.40 -24.77 1.12
CA PRO A 458 -6.36 -24.68 2.20
C PRO A 458 -7.61 -25.53 1.92
N THR A 459 -7.98 -26.37 2.89
CA THR A 459 -9.16 -27.24 2.77
C THR A 459 -10.47 -26.50 3.04
N GLN A 460 -10.42 -25.47 3.87
CA GLN A 460 -11.55 -24.60 4.19
C GLN A 460 -11.35 -23.25 3.50
N THR A 461 -12.24 -22.92 2.56
CA THR A 461 -12.20 -21.68 1.80
C THR A 461 -13.60 -21.08 1.67
N ALA A 462 -13.69 -19.78 1.41
CA ALA A 462 -14.93 -19.06 1.18
C ALA A 462 -14.86 -18.21 -0.10
N LYS A 463 -16.00 -18.00 -0.76
CA LYS A 463 -16.09 -17.11 -1.92
C LYS A 463 -16.45 -15.70 -1.48
N TYR A 464 -15.76 -14.72 -2.05
CA TYR A 464 -15.97 -13.30 -1.78
C TYR A 464 -16.36 -12.58 -3.07
N PRO A 465 -17.23 -11.55 -3.00
CA PRO A 465 -17.68 -10.84 -4.18
C PRO A 465 -16.56 -9.96 -4.76
N ILE A 466 -16.45 -9.93 -6.10
CA ILE A 466 -15.52 -9.05 -6.83
C ILE A 466 -15.95 -7.59 -6.64
N VAL A 467 -17.24 -7.32 -6.83
CA VAL A 467 -17.85 -6.02 -6.55
C VAL A 467 -18.06 -5.89 -5.05
N ARG A 468 -17.40 -4.93 -4.42
CA ARG A 468 -17.49 -4.77 -2.97
C ARG A 468 -18.79 -4.08 -2.59
N PRO A 469 -19.35 -4.41 -1.40
CA PRO A 469 -20.43 -3.62 -0.83
C PRO A 469 -20.02 -2.15 -0.76
N SER A 470 -20.83 -1.29 -1.36
CA SER A 470 -20.60 0.15 -1.42
C SER A 470 -21.91 0.85 -1.09
N THR A 471 -21.91 1.63 -0.02
CA THR A 471 -23.10 2.35 0.43
C THR A 471 -22.74 3.77 0.86
N GLU A 472 -23.68 4.68 0.64
CA GLU A 472 -23.63 6.00 1.24
C GLU A 472 -23.99 5.91 2.73
N THR A 473 -23.65 6.96 3.44
CA THR A 473 -23.88 7.14 4.87
C THR A 473 -25.31 6.78 5.30
N HIS A 474 -25.44 5.79 6.17
CA HIS A 474 -26.72 5.44 6.80
C HIS A 474 -27.12 6.49 7.84
N GLY A 475 -28.32 7.06 7.71
CA GLY A 475 -28.83 8.10 8.62
C GLY A 475 -27.97 9.36 8.60
N PRO A 476 -27.87 10.07 7.45
CA PRO A 476 -27.09 11.30 7.37
C PRO A 476 -27.71 12.39 8.26
N VAL A 477 -26.86 13.09 8.99
CA VAL A 477 -27.23 14.26 9.79
C VAL A 477 -27.36 15.50 8.88
N ASP A 478 -28.27 16.42 9.18
CA ASP A 478 -28.36 17.69 8.44
C ASP A 478 -27.06 18.48 8.58
N MET A 479 -26.43 18.81 7.45
CA MET A 479 -25.15 19.54 7.40
C MET A 479 -25.21 20.90 8.10
N LEU A 480 -26.39 21.52 8.21
CA LEU A 480 -26.57 22.80 8.91
C LEU A 480 -26.36 22.67 10.44
N THR A 481 -26.50 21.46 11.00
CA THR A 481 -26.35 21.22 12.44
C THR A 481 -24.90 21.33 12.91
N PHE A 482 -23.93 21.22 11.99
CA PHE A 482 -22.50 21.36 12.29
C PHE A 482 -22.07 22.82 12.51
N GLY A 483 -22.99 23.78 12.36
CA GLY A 483 -22.75 25.20 12.57
C GLY A 483 -22.19 25.92 11.35
N PRO A 484 -21.72 27.17 11.52
CA PRO A 484 -21.20 27.97 10.42
C PRO A 484 -19.97 27.34 9.76
N THR A 485 -19.90 27.40 8.43
CA THR A 485 -18.79 26.89 7.64
C THR A 485 -17.90 28.00 7.09
N GLU A 486 -16.73 27.62 6.59
CA GLU A 486 -15.86 28.43 5.75
C GLU A 486 -15.44 27.67 4.50
N TRP A 487 -15.26 28.39 3.40
CA TRP A 487 -14.75 27.84 2.16
C TRP A 487 -13.22 27.67 2.26
N ALA A 488 -12.78 26.46 2.56
CA ALA A 488 -11.38 26.15 2.84
C ALA A 488 -10.97 24.80 2.23
N PRO A 489 -9.66 24.52 2.07
CA PRO A 489 -9.20 23.20 1.66
C PRO A 489 -9.72 22.11 2.60
N LEU A 490 -10.21 21.00 2.05
CA LEU A 490 -10.64 19.82 2.82
C LEU A 490 -9.56 19.36 3.83
N GLY A 491 -8.30 19.46 3.40
CA GLY A 491 -7.12 19.09 4.17
C GLY A 491 -6.81 19.98 5.38
N SER A 492 -7.57 21.06 5.60
CA SER A 492 -7.47 21.91 6.79
C SER A 492 -7.82 21.15 8.07
N ILE A 493 -8.76 20.21 7.99
CA ILE A 493 -9.15 19.34 9.11
C ILE A 493 -9.01 17.84 8.81
N VAL A 494 -9.07 17.44 7.53
CA VAL A 494 -9.05 16.02 7.13
C VAL A 494 -7.65 15.58 6.73
N HIS A 495 -7.18 14.47 7.29
CA HIS A 495 -6.00 13.74 6.80
C HIS A 495 -6.39 12.74 5.73
N ALA A 496 -5.45 12.39 4.86
CA ALA A 496 -5.66 11.37 3.85
C ALA A 496 -4.41 10.55 3.57
N ARG A 497 -4.62 9.34 3.07
CA ARG A 497 -3.59 8.49 2.49
C ARG A 497 -4.14 7.77 1.26
N SER A 498 -3.36 7.73 0.19
CA SER A 498 -3.70 7.06 -1.08
C SER A 498 -2.57 6.20 -1.60
N GLY A 499 -2.91 5.22 -2.43
CA GLY A 499 -1.96 4.33 -3.10
C GLY A 499 -2.61 3.62 -4.28
N ASP A 500 -1.81 2.81 -4.95
CA ASP A 500 -2.23 1.98 -6.07
C ASP A 500 -2.38 0.52 -5.68
N LYS A 501 -3.22 -0.21 -6.42
CA LYS A 501 -3.14 -1.68 -6.52
C LYS A 501 -3.44 -2.04 -7.97
N GLY A 502 -2.39 -2.20 -8.77
CA GLY A 502 -2.54 -2.34 -10.22
C GLY A 502 -2.97 -1.02 -10.86
N ASP A 503 -4.02 -1.05 -11.70
CA ASP A 503 -4.56 0.17 -12.32
C ASP A 503 -5.58 0.92 -11.42
N ASN A 504 -5.92 0.32 -10.29
CA ASN A 504 -6.83 0.93 -9.32
C ASN A 504 -6.05 1.88 -8.40
N SER A 505 -6.74 2.91 -7.92
CA SER A 505 -6.25 3.72 -6.80
C SER A 505 -7.20 3.63 -5.63
N ASN A 506 -6.69 3.84 -4.42
CA ASN A 506 -7.50 3.99 -3.23
C ASN A 506 -7.21 5.32 -2.54
N VAL A 507 -8.17 5.84 -1.78
CA VAL A 507 -7.94 6.97 -0.89
C VAL A 507 -8.76 6.81 0.38
N GLY A 508 -8.11 6.85 1.53
CA GLY A 508 -8.74 6.96 2.84
C GLY A 508 -8.64 8.38 3.37
N PHE A 509 -9.74 8.88 3.91
CA PHE A 509 -9.85 10.17 4.59
C PHE A 509 -10.21 9.92 6.05
N PHE A 510 -9.58 10.63 6.97
CA PHE A 510 -9.88 10.51 8.39
C PHE A 510 -9.68 11.83 9.12
N VAL A 511 -10.37 11.97 10.24
CA VAL A 511 -10.36 13.16 11.10
C VAL A 511 -9.75 12.84 12.46
N ARG A 512 -9.31 13.87 13.19
CA ARG A 512 -8.60 13.69 14.46
C ARG A 512 -9.59 13.42 15.60
N ASN A 513 -10.74 14.09 15.56
CA ASN A 513 -11.71 14.09 16.65
C ASN A 513 -13.01 13.37 16.24
N ASP A 514 -13.67 12.72 17.20
CA ASP A 514 -14.87 11.93 16.95
C ASP A 514 -16.07 12.80 16.50
N ASP A 515 -16.13 14.05 16.96
CA ASP A 515 -17.16 15.04 16.60
C ASP A 515 -17.06 15.53 15.15
N GLU A 516 -15.89 15.39 14.51
CA GLU A 516 -15.68 15.71 13.09
C GLU A 516 -16.16 14.59 12.16
N TYR A 517 -16.32 13.35 12.66
CA TYR A 517 -16.54 12.17 11.83
C TYR A 517 -17.91 12.18 11.14
N ALA A 518 -18.95 12.60 11.85
CA ALA A 518 -20.30 12.70 11.28
C ALA A 518 -20.33 13.65 10.07
N TRP A 519 -19.63 14.78 10.16
CA TRP A 519 -19.49 15.71 9.03
C TRP A 519 -18.70 15.07 7.88
N LEU A 520 -17.57 14.42 8.17
CA LEU A 520 -16.72 13.78 7.15
C LEU A 520 -17.53 12.77 6.33
N ARG A 521 -18.23 11.84 6.99
CA ARG A 521 -18.98 10.78 6.31
C ARG A 521 -20.19 11.32 5.55
N ASN A 522 -20.88 12.34 6.06
CA ASN A 522 -21.98 12.99 5.32
C ASN A 522 -21.48 13.71 4.06
N LEU A 523 -20.34 14.41 4.16
CA LEU A 523 -19.77 15.18 3.06
C LEU A 523 -19.24 14.26 1.95
N LEU A 524 -18.40 13.28 2.32
CA LEU A 524 -17.67 12.43 1.38
C LEU A 524 -18.55 11.28 0.90
N THR A 525 -19.45 11.61 -0.03
CA THR A 525 -20.19 10.65 -0.86
C THR A 525 -19.40 10.26 -2.10
N VAL A 526 -19.82 9.20 -2.82
CA VAL A 526 -19.22 8.86 -4.13
C VAL A 526 -19.36 10.03 -5.11
N SER A 527 -20.52 10.69 -5.12
CA SER A 527 -20.75 11.88 -5.96
C SER A 527 -19.79 13.02 -5.61
N LYS A 528 -19.60 13.28 -4.30
CA LYS A 528 -18.66 14.32 -3.86
C LYS A 528 -17.22 13.99 -4.24
N LEU A 529 -16.79 12.73 -4.11
CA LEU A 529 -15.46 12.30 -4.54
C LEU A 529 -15.22 12.63 -6.03
N LYS A 530 -16.18 12.30 -6.90
CA LYS A 530 -16.09 12.61 -8.34
C LYS A 530 -15.96 14.12 -8.60
N GLN A 531 -16.73 14.94 -7.86
CA GLN A 531 -16.61 16.40 -7.94
C GLN A 531 -15.24 16.92 -7.49
N LEU A 532 -14.64 16.32 -6.43
CA LEU A 532 -13.33 16.70 -5.94
C LEU A 532 -12.22 16.34 -6.94
N PHE A 533 -12.32 15.21 -7.64
CA PHE A 533 -11.40 14.90 -8.73
C PHE A 533 -11.45 15.94 -9.86
N GLY A 534 -12.60 16.56 -10.10
CA GLY A 534 -12.76 17.60 -11.13
C GLY A 534 -12.41 17.08 -12.52
N ASP A 535 -11.64 17.84 -13.30
CA ASP A 535 -11.27 17.49 -14.67
C ASP A 535 -10.58 16.13 -14.79
N ASP A 536 -9.81 15.70 -13.79
CA ASP A 536 -9.18 14.36 -13.76
C ASP A 536 -10.21 13.23 -13.73
N TRP A 537 -11.43 13.49 -13.23
CA TRP A 537 -12.52 12.53 -13.36
C TRP A 537 -13.00 12.43 -14.81
N PHE A 538 -13.31 13.58 -15.43
CA PHE A 538 -14.02 13.67 -16.70
C PHE A 538 -13.14 13.50 -17.95
N LYS A 539 -11.83 13.77 -17.85
CA LYS A 539 -10.86 13.48 -18.92
C LYS A 539 -10.63 11.98 -19.13
N MET A 540 -10.89 11.20 -18.09
CA MET A 540 -10.80 9.74 -18.10
C MET A 540 -12.20 9.14 -18.37
N ASN A 541 -12.33 7.80 -18.34
CA ASN A 541 -13.64 7.16 -18.44
C ASN A 541 -14.54 7.57 -17.26
N PRO A 542 -15.64 8.33 -17.49
CA PRO A 542 -16.50 8.81 -16.40
C PRO A 542 -17.37 7.71 -15.77
N ASP A 543 -17.50 6.57 -16.44
CA ASP A 543 -18.31 5.42 -16.02
C ASP A 543 -17.54 4.45 -15.11
N ARG A 544 -16.26 4.74 -14.82
CA ARG A 544 -15.43 3.89 -13.94
C ARG A 544 -16.03 3.78 -12.54
N ARG A 545 -15.91 2.58 -11.96
CA ARG A 545 -16.54 2.21 -10.68
C ARG A 545 -15.81 2.83 -9.50
N VAL A 546 -16.58 3.28 -8.51
CA VAL A 546 -16.08 3.72 -7.20
C VAL A 546 -16.80 2.92 -6.13
N GLU A 547 -16.04 2.37 -5.20
CA GLU A 547 -16.55 1.67 -4.02
C GLU A 547 -16.22 2.51 -2.79
N ARG A 548 -17.20 2.68 -1.89
CA ARG A 548 -17.10 3.49 -0.66
C ARG A 548 -17.35 2.63 0.57
N VAL A 549 -16.52 2.81 1.60
CA VAL A 549 -16.69 2.15 2.90
C VAL A 549 -16.36 3.10 4.06
N GLU A 550 -17.03 2.89 5.19
CA GLU A 550 -16.81 3.62 6.43
C GLU A 550 -16.04 2.76 7.44
N PHE A 551 -15.14 3.38 8.20
CA PHE A 551 -14.44 2.78 9.33
C PHE A 551 -14.68 3.61 10.60
N PRO A 552 -15.81 3.39 11.31
CA PRO A 552 -16.18 4.21 12.47
C PRO A 552 -15.16 4.14 13.62
N GLY A 553 -14.50 3.00 13.82
CA GLY A 553 -13.52 2.83 14.90
C GLY A 553 -12.24 3.66 14.75
N ILE A 554 -12.03 4.28 13.58
CA ILE A 554 -10.88 5.15 13.27
C ILE A 554 -11.31 6.45 12.58
N ASN A 555 -12.59 6.80 12.65
CA ASN A 555 -13.16 8.03 12.07
C ASN A 555 -12.82 8.23 10.58
N ALA A 556 -12.85 7.16 9.79
CA ALA A 556 -12.44 7.20 8.40
C ALA A 556 -13.55 6.87 7.39
N VAL A 557 -13.40 7.43 6.19
CA VAL A 557 -14.14 7.09 4.97
C VAL A 557 -13.13 6.74 3.91
N HIS A 558 -13.30 5.60 3.26
CA HIS A 558 -12.36 5.08 2.28
C HIS A 558 -13.06 4.85 0.94
N PHE A 559 -12.31 5.11 -0.12
CA PHE A 559 -12.73 4.89 -1.48
C PHE A 559 -11.72 4.03 -2.23
N ARG A 560 -12.25 3.15 -3.06
CA ARG A 560 -11.52 2.44 -4.11
C ARG A 560 -12.04 2.91 -5.46
N VAL A 561 -11.15 3.46 -6.27
CA VAL A 561 -11.44 3.99 -7.60
C VAL A 561 -10.78 3.08 -8.63
N LEU A 562 -11.60 2.38 -9.41
CA LEU A 562 -11.12 1.44 -10.41
C LEU A 562 -10.61 2.16 -11.66
N ASP A 563 -9.61 1.56 -12.32
CA ASP A 563 -9.07 1.99 -13.62
C ASP A 563 -8.70 3.49 -13.65
N ASN A 564 -8.02 3.96 -12.60
CA ASN A 564 -7.75 5.39 -12.38
C ASN A 564 -6.32 5.79 -12.77
N LEU A 565 -5.43 4.84 -12.99
CA LEU A 565 -3.99 5.08 -13.14
C LEU A 565 -3.50 4.86 -14.58
N ASN A 566 -4.39 4.63 -15.54
CA ASN A 566 -4.06 4.53 -16.96
C ASN A 566 -3.09 3.39 -17.32
N GLY A 567 -3.24 2.23 -16.70
CA GLY A 567 -2.38 1.05 -16.82
C GLY A 567 -1.53 0.75 -15.56
N GLY A 568 -1.69 1.54 -14.50
CA GLY A 568 -0.85 1.47 -13.30
C GLY A 568 0.62 1.82 -13.54
N ILE A 569 1.46 1.71 -12.51
CA ILE A 569 2.85 2.18 -12.54
C ILE A 569 3.71 1.60 -13.68
N ALA A 570 3.38 0.42 -14.21
CA ALA A 570 4.14 -0.22 -15.27
C ALA A 570 3.93 0.42 -16.67
N SER A 571 2.76 1.02 -16.92
CA SER A 571 2.39 1.58 -18.24
C SER A 571 1.70 2.95 -18.22
N SER A 572 1.55 3.57 -17.04
CA SER A 572 0.89 4.87 -16.89
C SER A 572 1.59 5.99 -17.68
N ASP A 573 0.78 6.90 -18.25
CA ASP A 573 1.23 8.20 -18.76
C ASP A 573 1.16 9.31 -17.70
N ARG A 574 0.54 9.06 -16.54
CA ARG A 574 0.45 10.03 -15.45
C ARG A 574 1.85 10.20 -14.82
N ILE A 575 2.12 11.40 -14.30
CA ILE A 575 3.32 11.62 -13.48
C ILE A 575 3.23 10.81 -12.18
N ASP A 576 2.05 10.80 -11.54
CA ASP A 576 1.78 9.97 -10.37
C ASP A 576 1.08 8.67 -10.79
N GLY A 577 1.87 7.73 -11.31
CA GLY A 577 1.41 6.38 -11.67
C GLY A 577 1.20 5.45 -10.47
N LEU A 578 1.64 5.85 -9.26
CA LEU A 578 1.44 5.12 -7.99
C LEU A 578 0.21 5.63 -7.20
N GLY A 579 -0.45 6.69 -7.69
CA GLY A 579 -1.58 7.32 -7.00
C GLY A 579 -1.27 7.86 -5.59
N LYS A 580 0.00 8.04 -5.23
CA LYS A 580 0.41 8.43 -3.86
C LYS A 580 0.06 9.89 -3.56
N GLY A 581 -0.02 10.74 -4.57
CA GLY A 581 -0.38 12.15 -4.46
C GLY A 581 -1.88 12.44 -4.54
N ILE A 582 -2.72 11.45 -4.87
CA ILE A 582 -4.18 11.63 -5.01
C ILE A 582 -4.81 12.16 -3.71
N GLY A 583 -4.41 11.62 -2.56
CA GLY A 583 -4.91 12.09 -1.26
C GLY A 583 -4.60 13.57 -1.03
N GLU A 584 -3.37 14.02 -1.29
CA GLU A 584 -2.98 15.43 -1.14
C GLU A 584 -3.70 16.33 -2.15
N TYR A 585 -3.88 15.87 -3.39
CA TYR A 585 -4.65 16.60 -4.39
C TYR A 585 -6.10 16.80 -3.92
N LEU A 586 -6.80 15.74 -3.50
CA LEU A 586 -8.18 15.84 -3.05
C LEU A 586 -8.32 16.66 -1.75
N ARG A 587 -7.34 16.59 -0.85
CA ARG A 587 -7.26 17.46 0.34
C ARG A 587 -7.08 18.93 -0.01
N SER A 588 -6.43 19.26 -1.13
CA SER A 588 -6.25 20.66 -1.56
C SER A 588 -7.52 21.30 -2.11
N ARG A 589 -8.52 20.49 -2.49
CA ARG A 589 -9.80 20.97 -3.02
C ARG A 589 -10.62 21.62 -1.91
N TYR A 590 -11.31 22.69 -2.27
CA TYR A 590 -12.09 23.46 -1.31
C TYR A 590 -13.48 22.85 -1.10
N VAL A 591 -13.95 22.90 0.14
CA VAL A 591 -15.28 22.49 0.59
C VAL A 591 -15.76 23.45 1.69
N ASP A 592 -17.03 23.35 2.07
CA ASP A 592 -17.56 24.00 3.26
C ASP A 592 -17.09 23.26 4.51
N VAL A 593 -16.07 23.80 5.18
CA VAL A 593 -15.46 23.25 6.39
C VAL A 593 -16.12 23.89 7.63
N PRO A 594 -16.61 23.13 8.62
CA PRO A 594 -17.16 23.68 9.85
C PRO A 594 -16.09 24.49 10.60
N LYS A 595 -16.43 25.69 11.05
CA LYS A 595 -15.52 26.49 11.88
C LYS A 595 -15.36 25.82 13.24
N ALA A 596 -14.11 25.66 13.70
CA ALA A 596 -13.84 25.20 15.05
C ALA A 596 -14.55 26.10 16.06
N GLN A 597 -15.55 25.57 16.77
CA GLN A 597 -16.26 26.30 17.79
C GLN A 597 -15.40 26.36 19.05
N ASN A 598 -14.67 27.46 19.24
CA ASN A 598 -13.79 27.71 20.37
C ASN A 598 -14.50 27.93 21.72
N ASP A 599 -15.74 27.44 21.90
CA ASP A 599 -16.52 27.70 23.11
C ASP A 599 -16.76 26.43 23.95
N SER A 600 -16.36 26.52 25.22
CA SER A 600 -16.51 25.47 26.23
C SER A 600 -17.95 24.99 26.47
N HIS A 601 -18.96 25.76 26.04
CA HIS A 601 -20.38 25.40 26.13
C HIS A 601 -20.88 24.49 24.99
N SER A 602 -20.23 24.49 23.81
CA SER A 602 -20.72 23.72 22.67
C SER A 602 -20.21 22.29 22.62
N LYS A 603 -19.12 21.94 23.32
CA LYS A 603 -18.70 20.53 23.49
C LYS A 603 -19.82 19.64 24.05
N GLN A 604 -20.73 20.20 24.85
CA GLN A 604 -21.92 19.47 25.32
C GLN A 604 -22.90 19.13 24.19
N VAL A 605 -23.05 19.97 23.17
CA VAL A 605 -23.98 19.73 22.05
C VAL A 605 -23.46 18.61 21.14
N TRP A 606 -22.14 18.58 20.86
CA TRP A 606 -21.49 17.52 20.11
C TRP A 606 -21.49 16.16 20.84
N THR A 607 -21.40 16.17 22.17
CA THR A 607 -21.36 14.95 22.99
C THR A 607 -22.77 14.37 23.25
N LEU A 608 -23.79 15.21 23.41
CA LEU A 608 -25.15 14.77 23.74
C LEU A 608 -25.87 14.09 22.57
N GLN A 609 -25.62 14.51 21.33
CA GLN A 609 -26.21 13.89 20.14
C GLN A 609 -25.63 12.48 19.88
N TYR A 610 -24.32 12.31 20.05
CA TYR A 610 -23.63 11.03 19.88
C TYR A 610 -24.07 9.97 20.91
N ILE A 611 -24.31 10.36 22.17
CA ILE A 611 -24.81 9.46 23.22
C ILE A 611 -26.24 8.97 22.90
N GLN A 612 -27.08 9.80 22.29
CA GLN A 612 -28.43 9.40 21.87
C GLN A 612 -28.40 8.40 20.70
N ASP A 613 -27.48 8.55 19.75
CA ASP A 613 -27.36 7.65 18.59
C ASP A 613 -26.72 6.29 18.95
N CYS A 614 -25.76 6.27 19.88
CA CYS A 614 -25.23 5.02 20.46
C CYS A 614 -26.27 4.28 21.33
N ALA A 615 -27.12 4.99 22.05
CA ALA A 615 -28.21 4.38 22.81
C ALA A 615 -29.25 3.74 21.87
N SER A 616 -29.54 4.39 20.75
CA SER A 616 -30.53 3.94 19.75
C SER A 616 -30.13 2.63 19.07
N SER A 617 -28.83 2.42 18.85
CA SER A 617 -28.27 1.20 18.25
C SER A 617 -28.12 0.03 19.24
N CYS A 618 -28.01 0.31 20.54
CA CYS A 618 -28.05 -0.74 21.59
C CYS A 618 -29.46 -1.25 21.89
N TYR A 619 -30.51 -0.41 21.73
CA TYR A 619 -31.88 -0.81 22.05
C TYR A 619 -32.51 -1.78 21.03
N THR A 620 -32.03 -1.83 19.79
CA THR A 620 -32.51 -2.76 18.77
C THR A 620 -31.95 -4.18 18.93
N TYR A 621 -30.92 -4.39 19.76
CA TYR A 621 -30.35 -5.71 20.01
C TYR A 621 -30.98 -6.45 21.22
N ASN A 622 -31.68 -5.73 22.10
CA ASN A 622 -32.23 -6.30 23.35
C ASN A 622 -33.73 -6.67 23.30
N LEU A 623 -34.41 -6.51 22.15
CA LEU A 623 -35.83 -6.86 22.01
C LEU A 623 -36.10 -8.27 21.48
N LEU A 624 -35.06 -9.11 21.29
CA LEU A 624 -35.25 -10.49 20.82
C LEU A 624 -34.98 -11.59 21.85
N HIS A 625 -34.44 -11.29 23.05
CA HIS A 625 -34.25 -12.30 24.10
C HIS A 625 -34.59 -11.74 25.48
N SER A 626 -35.85 -11.87 25.92
CA SER A 626 -36.15 -12.05 27.34
C SER A 626 -37.54 -12.65 27.53
N SER A 627 -37.56 -13.94 27.86
CA SER A 627 -38.68 -14.55 28.57
C SER A 627 -38.13 -15.21 29.84
N THR A 628 -38.82 -14.94 30.95
CA THR A 628 -38.76 -15.59 32.27
C THR A 628 -37.48 -15.40 33.11
N ILE A 629 -37.59 -14.71 34.25
CA ILE A 629 -37.81 -15.32 35.59
C ILE A 629 -37.88 -14.20 36.64
N SER A 630 -38.87 -14.33 37.53
CA SER A 630 -39.13 -13.54 38.73
C SER A 630 -38.16 -13.85 39.88
N SER A 631 -37.76 -12.85 40.66
CA SER A 631 -38.10 -12.74 42.10
C SER A 631 -37.34 -11.60 42.77
N SER A 632 -38.10 -10.85 43.56
CA SER A 632 -37.72 -9.69 44.36
C SER A 632 -37.25 -10.09 45.76
N THR A 633 -36.28 -9.38 46.33
CA THR A 633 -36.36 -8.85 47.71
C THR A 633 -35.25 -7.82 47.95
N ALA A 634 -35.62 -6.76 48.67
CA ALA A 634 -34.90 -5.51 48.90
C ALA A 634 -33.93 -5.57 50.09
N PHE A 635 -32.96 -4.64 50.18
CA PHE A 635 -32.87 -3.63 51.27
C PHE A 635 -31.74 -2.60 51.05
N SER A 636 -32.04 -1.39 51.52
CA SER A 636 -31.46 -0.04 51.43
C SER A 636 -29.99 0.23 51.84
N PRO A 637 -29.46 1.47 51.60
CA PRO A 637 -28.03 1.80 51.53
C PRO A 637 -27.49 2.59 52.74
N THR A 638 -26.16 2.66 52.88
CA THR A 638 -25.47 3.61 53.79
C THR A 638 -24.34 4.37 53.09
N SER A 639 -24.30 5.67 53.39
CA SER A 639 -23.50 6.78 52.85
C SER A 639 -22.02 6.81 53.32
N PRO A 640 -21.17 7.74 52.81
CA PRO A 640 -19.71 7.60 52.68
C PRO A 640 -18.89 8.33 53.78
N PRO A 641 -17.54 8.20 53.81
CA PRO A 641 -16.69 9.06 54.63
C PRO A 641 -16.05 10.22 53.85
N THR A 642 -16.01 11.37 54.51
CA THR A 642 -15.27 12.60 54.19
C THR A 642 -13.75 12.48 54.42
N PRO A 643 -12.91 13.29 53.76
CA PRO A 643 -11.45 13.24 53.88
C PRO A 643 -10.90 14.26 54.89
N SER A 644 -9.81 13.91 55.58
CA SER A 644 -9.03 14.83 56.42
C SER A 644 -7.57 14.95 55.94
N SER A 645 -7.24 16.16 55.50
CA SER A 645 -6.01 16.94 55.74
C SER A 645 -4.61 16.32 55.56
N CYS A 646 -3.88 16.92 54.61
CA CYS A 646 -2.47 17.32 54.57
C CYS A 646 -1.53 16.90 55.72
N ASN A 647 -0.38 16.32 55.34
CA ASN A 647 0.94 16.94 55.53
C ASN A 647 2.02 16.28 54.65
N ALA A 648 2.91 17.13 54.14
CA ALA A 648 4.13 16.90 53.34
C ALA A 648 3.96 16.51 51.87
#